data_AF-A0A4Y9S6V4-F1
#
_entry.id   AF-A0A4Y9S6V4-F1
#
_cell.length_a   1.000
_cell.length_b   1.000
_cell.length_c   1.000
_cell.angle_alpha   90.00
_cell.angle_beta   90.00
_cell.angle_gamma   90.00
#
_symmetry.space_group_name_H-M   'P 1'
#
loop_
_entity.id
_entity.type
_entity.pdbx_description
1 polymer ?
#
loop_
_entity_poly.entity_id
_entity_poly.type
_entity_poly.pdbx_seq_one_letter_code
_entity_poly.pdbx_strand_id
1 'polypeptide(L)'
;MKLNLVMLAALTAAGLVACGGDNNPVTATPPAAPAIPEGTTVTLALLETTDIHANVMSYNYYSLSEDTSLGLERTATLVNAARQENPNNVLLDDGDVIQGTLLGDMQAVTKPIACSDTLAVHKAMNAMKFDGGGFGNHEFNYGLPFLSQITNTDFGIPGVTKPGGTCGAPAFPLVLTNVTGVASGKPIVQPYTLLPKTFSAVKPDGTKLDVKLNIGIMSFVPPQILEWDQKNLAGKVAVTGVQEAAKQYVPELRSKGADLVVALSHGGLDPSSYSPKMENGSYHLTSTGIDALLIGHSHLIFPKGKETGAAALDPSFAAFPASANIDAVNGFVNGVPTVMAQSWGRRLGIIKMTLAYTNGKWVVQNGKTTVESRGFKYTDGSTNVAADAAIAPLVASEHAATIAYAKQPLGVTTDFEMSSYFSLVGDVTAIQLVNQAQLAYVKNFIATSTDATLASYKNIPVISCSAPFKAGRNGPSDFTDVAPGASSSAPVGLQVRNPGDLYLYSNNNLQAVKIKGSDLKAWLETAAKQFGQIDPGKTTEQDLVPSYGTIYNYDVFYAENNALTYQIDVTKPGGSRIVNLSYNGKPVADTDDFIVATNDYRAGGGGAVPGIDGSKTIIKSPDANQTVVSNYLAAQGAATGKVTLAGNGSARSWSFVKTTTAGPVILRSAPGHLALAKSAGLSAVTAEGGLDASGFAKYAIDLSK
;
A
#
# COMPACT_ATOMS: atom_id res chain seq x y z
N MET A 1 48.18 -61.64 38.12
CA MET A 1 46.88 -62.37 38.02
C MET A 1 46.26 -61.96 36.68
N LYS A 2 46.37 -62.76 35.60
CA LYS A 2 45.39 -63.79 35.15
C LYS A 2 43.95 -63.24 35.22
N LEU A 3 43.11 -63.17 34.16
CA LEU A 3 43.09 -63.84 32.85
C LEU A 3 41.95 -63.23 31.98
N ASN A 4 42.12 -63.22 30.64
CA ASN A 4 41.11 -63.47 29.57
C ASN A 4 39.96 -62.46 29.28
N LEU A 5 39.43 -62.27 28.05
CA LEU A 5 39.42 -63.04 26.77
C LEU A 5 38.96 -62.15 25.57
N VAL A 6 39.58 -62.29 24.38
CA VAL A 6 39.01 -62.47 23.00
C VAL A 6 37.98 -61.43 22.45
N MET A 7 38.10 -60.84 21.24
CA MET A 7 38.13 -61.49 19.91
C MET A 7 38.64 -60.57 18.78
N LEU A 8 39.29 -61.20 17.80
CA LEU A 8 39.96 -60.66 16.61
C LEU A 8 39.07 -60.91 15.37
N ALA A 9 39.05 -60.01 14.38
CA ALA A 9 38.66 -60.34 13.00
C ALA A 9 39.66 -59.69 12.03
N ALA A 10 40.22 -60.53 11.16
CA ALA A 10 41.47 -60.37 10.45
C ALA A 10 41.38 -59.49 9.20
N LEU A 11 42.42 -58.69 8.97
CA LEU A 11 42.89 -58.32 7.63
C LEU A 11 43.74 -59.48 7.08
N THR A 12 43.52 -59.87 5.84
CA THR A 12 44.49 -60.62 5.04
C THR A 12 44.73 -59.92 3.72
N ALA A 13 45.99 -59.52 3.52
CA ALA A 13 46.55 -59.16 2.24
C ALA A 13 47.33 -60.37 1.68
N ALA A 14 47.12 -60.69 0.41
CA ALA A 14 48.09 -61.40 -0.41
C ALA A 14 47.84 -60.99 -1.87
N GLY A 15 48.89 -60.52 -2.53
CA GLY A 15 48.83 -59.98 -3.89
C GLY A 15 48.83 -61.05 -4.98
N LEU A 16 48.63 -60.59 -6.21
CA LEU A 16 49.04 -61.30 -7.43
C LEU A 16 49.33 -60.30 -8.54
N VAL A 17 50.35 -60.67 -9.31
CA VAL A 17 51.04 -59.94 -10.38
C VAL A 17 50.25 -60.01 -11.69
N ALA A 18 50.49 -58.99 -12.52
CA ALA A 18 49.97 -58.70 -13.85
C ALA A 18 49.72 -59.88 -14.82
N CYS A 19 48.64 -59.73 -15.60
CA CYS A 19 48.57 -60.07 -17.04
C CYS A 19 47.59 -59.08 -17.71
N GLY A 20 48.01 -58.49 -18.83
CA GLY A 20 47.29 -57.45 -19.55
C GLY A 20 46.04 -57.91 -20.28
N GLY A 21 45.11 -56.98 -20.47
CA GLY A 21 43.92 -57.10 -21.28
C GLY A 21 43.19 -55.76 -21.32
N ASP A 22 43.40 -55.00 -22.39
CA ASP A 22 42.68 -53.77 -22.67
C ASP A 22 41.18 -54.07 -22.84
N ASN A 23 40.41 -53.80 -21.79
CA ASN A 23 38.95 -53.73 -21.85
C ASN A 23 38.52 -52.49 -21.06
N ASN A 24 38.61 -51.32 -21.69
CA ASN A 24 37.95 -50.11 -21.20
C ASN A 24 36.43 -50.37 -21.17
N PRO A 25 35.75 -50.28 -20.01
CA PRO A 25 34.31 -50.10 -20.02
C PRO A 25 34.06 -48.72 -20.60
N VAL A 26 33.49 -48.67 -21.81
CA VAL A 26 32.96 -47.45 -22.41
C VAL A 26 31.92 -46.89 -21.44
N THR A 27 32.32 -45.88 -20.68
CA THR A 27 31.41 -45.01 -19.95
C THR A 27 30.59 -44.30 -21.03
N ALA A 28 29.36 -44.75 -21.24
CA ALA A 28 28.41 -44.08 -22.11
C ALA A 28 28.29 -42.63 -21.62
N THR A 29 28.83 -41.70 -22.40
CA THR A 29 28.62 -40.27 -22.19
C THR A 29 27.12 -40.03 -22.19
N PRO A 30 26.54 -39.33 -21.20
CA PRO A 30 25.14 -38.96 -21.24
C PRO A 30 24.86 -38.30 -22.60
N PRO A 31 23.76 -38.64 -23.29
CA PRO A 31 23.45 -38.00 -24.56
C PRO A 31 23.46 -36.49 -24.36
N ALA A 32 24.23 -35.78 -25.18
CA ALA A 32 24.25 -34.33 -25.17
C ALA A 32 22.81 -33.83 -25.26
N ALA A 33 22.44 -32.87 -24.40
CA ALA A 33 21.13 -32.23 -24.49
C ALA A 33 20.91 -31.78 -25.95
N PRO A 34 19.71 -32.00 -26.54
CA PRO A 34 19.46 -31.62 -27.91
C PRO A 34 19.81 -30.14 -28.09
N ALA A 35 20.70 -29.85 -29.06
CA ALA A 35 21.10 -28.48 -29.34
C ALA A 35 19.86 -27.68 -29.75
N ILE A 36 19.57 -26.59 -29.03
CA ILE A 36 18.45 -25.69 -29.35
C ILE A 36 18.79 -25.03 -30.70
N PRO A 37 17.95 -25.18 -31.75
CA PRO A 37 18.23 -24.56 -33.03
C PRO A 37 18.27 -23.03 -32.93
N GLU A 38 19.23 -22.41 -33.60
CA GLU A 38 19.30 -20.95 -33.73
C GLU A 38 18.00 -20.39 -34.31
N GLY A 39 17.48 -19.29 -33.73
CA GLY A 39 16.21 -18.70 -34.11
C GLY A 39 14.97 -19.38 -33.51
N THR A 40 15.13 -20.42 -32.68
CA THR A 40 14.03 -20.96 -31.86
C THR A 40 13.46 -19.84 -30.98
N THR A 41 12.14 -19.76 -30.87
CA THR A 41 11.46 -18.75 -30.05
C THR A 41 10.65 -19.36 -28.94
N VAL A 42 10.60 -18.71 -27.79
CA VAL A 42 9.68 -19.04 -26.70
C VAL A 42 8.92 -17.79 -26.31
N THR A 43 7.61 -17.92 -26.09
CA THR A 43 6.81 -16.85 -25.49
C THR A 43 6.34 -17.33 -24.13
N LEU A 44 6.59 -16.54 -23.09
CA LEU A 44 6.19 -16.82 -21.71
C LEU A 44 5.58 -15.58 -21.07
N ALA A 45 4.63 -15.77 -20.16
CA ALA A 45 4.04 -14.69 -19.38
C ALA A 45 4.65 -14.63 -17.98
N LEU A 46 5.21 -13.49 -17.60
CA LEU A 46 5.46 -13.15 -16.21
C LEU A 46 4.16 -12.51 -15.69
N LEU A 47 3.56 -13.15 -14.70
CA LEU A 47 2.34 -12.71 -14.04
C LEU A 47 2.73 -12.10 -12.69
N GLU A 48 2.10 -10.98 -12.34
CA GLU A 48 2.50 -10.16 -11.20
C GLU A 48 1.31 -9.77 -10.33
N THR A 49 1.49 -9.94 -9.03
CA THR A 49 0.75 -9.21 -8.00
C THR A 49 1.72 -8.36 -7.19
N THR A 50 1.18 -7.32 -6.57
CA THR A 50 1.91 -6.43 -5.67
C THR A 50 0.94 -5.86 -4.64
N ASP A 51 1.46 -5.42 -3.50
CA ASP A 51 0.73 -4.62 -2.51
C ASP A 51 -0.61 -5.27 -2.10
N ILE A 52 -0.64 -6.60 -1.93
CA ILE A 52 -1.86 -7.36 -1.63
C ILE A 52 -2.46 -6.89 -0.30
N HIS A 53 -1.61 -6.50 0.65
CA HIS A 53 -2.00 -5.94 1.93
C HIS A 53 -3.02 -6.79 2.72
N ALA A 54 -2.86 -8.11 2.70
CA ALA A 54 -3.77 -9.08 3.31
C ALA A 54 -5.26 -8.98 2.84
N ASN A 55 -5.53 -8.39 1.67
CA ASN A 55 -6.86 -8.35 1.05
C ASN A 55 -7.16 -9.69 0.36
N VAL A 56 -7.39 -10.75 1.15
CA VAL A 56 -7.64 -12.09 0.60
C VAL A 56 -9.06 -12.21 0.03
N MET A 57 -10.04 -11.72 0.79
CA MET A 57 -11.47 -11.81 0.51
C MET A 57 -12.01 -10.48 -0.01
N SER A 58 -13.09 -10.53 -0.80
CA SER A 58 -13.89 -9.37 -1.22
C SER A 58 -14.70 -8.77 -0.05
N TYR A 59 -14.04 -8.40 1.04
CA TYR A 59 -14.70 -8.02 2.29
C TYR A 59 -13.96 -6.90 3.02
N ASN A 60 -14.71 -5.90 3.44
CA ASN A 60 -14.19 -4.81 4.26
C ASN A 60 -14.51 -5.07 5.74
N TYR A 61 -13.49 -5.45 6.51
CA TYR A 61 -13.61 -5.76 7.93
C TYR A 61 -13.95 -4.54 8.81
N TYR A 62 -13.77 -3.32 8.32
CA TYR A 62 -14.07 -2.10 9.08
C TYR A 62 -15.56 -1.72 9.00
N SER A 63 -16.16 -1.84 7.82
CA SER A 63 -17.60 -1.64 7.59
C SER A 63 -18.43 -2.90 7.84
N LEU A 64 -17.79 -4.07 7.99
CA LEU A 64 -18.44 -5.37 8.12
C LEU A 64 -19.35 -5.71 6.93
N SER A 65 -18.90 -5.39 5.72
CA SER A 65 -19.67 -5.59 4.49
C SER A 65 -18.82 -6.14 3.36
N GLU A 66 -19.47 -6.76 2.37
CA GLU A 66 -18.83 -7.20 1.14
C GLU A 66 -18.33 -6.00 0.33
N ASP A 67 -17.12 -6.11 -0.22
CA ASP A 67 -16.54 -5.14 -1.15
C ASP A 67 -15.97 -5.88 -2.36
N THR A 68 -16.74 -5.91 -3.45
CA THR A 68 -16.37 -6.62 -4.68
C THR A 68 -15.37 -5.86 -5.55
N SER A 69 -14.90 -4.69 -5.11
CA SER A 69 -13.88 -3.91 -5.81
C SER A 69 -12.44 -4.35 -5.52
N LEU A 70 -12.24 -5.30 -4.62
CA LEU A 70 -10.94 -5.83 -4.19
C LEU A 70 -10.98 -7.35 -3.95
N GLY A 71 -9.83 -7.94 -3.63
CA GLY A 71 -9.74 -9.32 -3.14
C GLY A 71 -8.88 -10.23 -4.02
N LEU A 72 -7.86 -10.83 -3.41
CA LEU A 72 -6.97 -11.80 -4.06
C LEU A 72 -7.75 -13.00 -4.64
N GLU A 73 -8.85 -13.41 -4.02
CA GLU A 73 -9.73 -14.47 -4.55
C GLU A 73 -10.29 -14.17 -5.95
N ARG A 74 -10.54 -12.90 -6.28
CA ARG A 74 -10.97 -12.49 -7.63
C ARG A 74 -9.79 -12.38 -8.59
N THR A 75 -8.64 -11.93 -8.09
CA THR A 75 -7.40 -11.97 -8.86
C THR A 75 -6.96 -13.40 -9.19
N ALA A 76 -7.28 -14.40 -8.35
CA ALA A 76 -7.09 -15.81 -8.70
C ALA A 76 -7.84 -16.22 -9.97
N THR A 77 -9.07 -15.73 -10.17
CA THR A 77 -9.80 -15.91 -11.44
C THR A 77 -9.06 -15.26 -12.61
N LEU A 78 -8.49 -14.07 -12.44
CA LEU A 78 -7.67 -13.42 -13.48
C LEU A 78 -6.42 -14.24 -13.82
N VAL A 79 -5.72 -14.74 -12.80
CA VAL A 79 -4.53 -15.59 -12.94
C VAL A 79 -4.88 -16.86 -13.70
N ASN A 80 -5.98 -17.52 -13.36
CA ASN A 80 -6.42 -18.74 -14.05
C ASN A 80 -6.72 -18.48 -15.53
N ALA A 81 -7.39 -17.36 -15.86
CA ALA A 81 -7.60 -16.96 -17.26
C ALA A 81 -6.28 -16.68 -17.98
N ALA A 82 -5.38 -15.91 -17.37
CA ALA A 82 -4.07 -15.58 -17.95
C ALA A 82 -3.20 -16.82 -18.18
N ARG A 83 -3.28 -17.84 -17.31
CA ARG A 83 -2.61 -19.13 -17.46
C ARG A 83 -3.17 -19.97 -18.60
N GLN A 84 -4.48 -19.91 -18.85
CA GLN A 84 -5.10 -20.57 -20.00
C GLN A 84 -4.66 -19.91 -21.31
N GLU A 85 -4.58 -18.57 -21.32
CA GLU A 85 -4.07 -17.79 -22.46
C GLU A 85 -2.57 -18.00 -22.71
N ASN A 86 -1.80 -18.26 -21.64
CA ASN A 86 -0.33 -18.36 -21.67
C ASN A 86 0.14 -19.61 -20.90
N PRO A 87 0.16 -20.79 -21.54
CA PRO A 87 0.58 -22.04 -20.89
C PRO A 87 2.02 -22.00 -20.37
N ASN A 88 2.90 -21.24 -21.03
CA ASN A 88 4.21 -20.89 -20.49
C ASN A 88 4.05 -19.66 -19.59
N ASN A 89 4.04 -19.83 -18.27
CA ASN A 89 3.92 -18.71 -17.34
C ASN A 89 4.71 -18.92 -16.04
N VAL A 90 4.97 -17.80 -15.36
CA VAL A 90 5.51 -17.72 -14.00
C VAL A 90 4.71 -16.67 -13.23
N LEU A 91 4.23 -17.01 -12.03
CA LEU A 91 3.49 -16.09 -11.16
C LEU A 91 4.38 -15.62 -10.01
N LEU A 92 4.56 -14.30 -9.90
CA LEU A 92 5.47 -13.65 -8.96
C LEU A 92 4.72 -12.58 -8.16
N ASP A 93 5.20 -12.32 -6.96
CA ASP A 93 4.79 -11.19 -6.11
C ASP A 93 6.02 -10.36 -5.73
N ASP A 94 5.92 -9.04 -5.64
CA ASP A 94 7.06 -8.18 -5.32
C ASP A 94 6.96 -7.45 -3.96
N GLY A 95 6.01 -7.81 -3.08
CA GLY A 95 6.01 -7.36 -1.68
C GLY A 95 4.72 -6.69 -1.20
N ASP A 96 4.74 -6.27 0.08
CA ASP A 96 3.62 -5.71 0.85
C ASP A 96 2.38 -6.62 0.88
N VAL A 97 2.61 -7.86 1.33
CA VAL A 97 1.63 -8.94 1.35
C VAL A 97 0.86 -9.00 2.68
N ILE A 98 1.52 -8.73 3.81
CA ILE A 98 1.05 -9.20 5.14
C ILE A 98 0.35 -8.15 6.03
N GLN A 99 0.39 -6.87 5.67
CA GLN A 99 -0.17 -5.77 6.48
C GLN A 99 -1.28 -5.05 5.71
N GLY A 100 -2.31 -4.51 6.36
CA GLY A 100 -3.25 -3.57 5.71
C GLY A 100 -4.74 -3.92 5.84
N THR A 101 -5.07 -5.06 6.43
CA THR A 101 -6.42 -5.39 6.91
C THR A 101 -6.39 -5.93 8.33
N LEU A 102 -7.54 -5.87 9.03
CA LEU A 102 -7.71 -6.52 10.34
C LEU A 102 -7.37 -8.02 10.32
N LEU A 103 -7.48 -8.69 9.17
CA LEU A 103 -7.11 -10.10 9.04
C LEU A 103 -5.59 -10.30 9.21
N GLY A 104 -4.78 -9.46 8.56
CA GLY A 104 -3.33 -9.46 8.74
C GLY A 104 -2.93 -9.08 10.16
N ASP A 105 -3.47 -7.95 10.65
CA ASP A 105 -3.17 -7.43 11.99
C ASP A 105 -3.51 -8.44 13.11
N MET A 106 -4.67 -9.12 12.98
CA MET A 106 -5.08 -10.11 13.97
C MET A 106 -4.12 -11.30 14.00
N GLN A 107 -3.67 -11.78 12.84
CA GLN A 107 -2.73 -12.91 12.76
C GLN A 107 -1.31 -12.56 13.22
N ALA A 108 -0.95 -11.28 13.26
CA ALA A 108 0.37 -10.81 13.67
C ALA A 108 0.45 -10.32 15.12
N VAL A 109 -0.57 -9.58 15.58
CA VAL A 109 -0.52 -8.83 16.84
C VAL A 109 -1.53 -9.38 17.86
N THR A 110 -2.81 -9.45 17.49
CA THR A 110 -3.89 -9.75 18.45
C THR A 110 -3.92 -11.21 18.86
N LYS A 111 -3.81 -12.10 17.86
CA LYS A 111 -3.75 -13.54 18.04
C LYS A 111 -2.64 -14.07 17.13
N PRO A 112 -1.37 -13.86 17.52
CA PRO A 112 -0.22 -14.27 16.72
C PRO A 112 -0.32 -15.74 16.34
N ILE A 113 -0.13 -16.04 15.06
CA ILE A 113 -0.19 -17.42 14.56
C ILE A 113 0.90 -18.29 15.19
N ALA A 114 0.60 -19.58 15.39
CA ALA A 114 1.61 -20.53 15.83
C ALA A 114 2.62 -20.81 14.73
N CYS A 115 3.83 -21.25 15.09
CA CYS A 115 4.87 -21.61 14.10
C CYS A 115 4.35 -22.65 13.09
N SER A 116 3.53 -23.62 13.48
CA SER A 116 2.99 -24.63 12.54
C SER A 116 1.98 -24.08 11.53
N ASP A 117 1.43 -22.89 11.77
CA ASP A 117 0.35 -22.33 10.96
C ASP A 117 0.88 -21.45 9.85
N THR A 118 0.11 -21.33 8.76
CA THR A 118 0.42 -20.46 7.62
C THR A 118 -0.55 -19.27 7.63
N LEU A 119 -0.05 -18.06 7.35
CA LEU A 119 -0.90 -16.86 7.21
C LEU A 119 -2.00 -17.06 6.17
N ALA A 120 -3.17 -16.46 6.38
CA ALA A 120 -4.31 -16.64 5.47
C ALA A 120 -3.97 -16.18 4.03
N VAL A 121 -3.25 -15.07 3.89
CA VAL A 121 -2.76 -14.61 2.58
C VAL A 121 -1.79 -15.60 1.93
N HIS A 122 -0.85 -16.18 2.70
CA HIS A 122 0.05 -17.22 2.19
C HIS A 122 -0.68 -18.52 1.84
N LYS A 123 -1.76 -18.89 2.55
CA LYS A 123 -2.62 -20.03 2.15
C LYS A 123 -3.23 -19.81 0.77
N ALA A 124 -3.76 -18.62 0.51
CA ALA A 124 -4.31 -18.25 -0.79
C ALA A 124 -3.22 -18.25 -1.88
N MET A 125 -2.05 -17.64 -1.62
CA MET A 125 -0.93 -17.64 -2.58
C MET A 125 -0.41 -19.05 -2.86
N ASN A 126 -0.33 -19.93 -1.86
CA ASN A 126 0.02 -21.34 -2.05
C ASN A 126 -0.98 -22.07 -2.96
N ALA A 127 -2.29 -21.83 -2.77
CA ALA A 127 -3.33 -22.39 -3.64
C ALA A 127 -3.27 -21.84 -5.07
N MET A 128 -2.89 -20.57 -5.22
CA MET A 128 -2.64 -19.92 -6.51
C MET A 128 -1.33 -20.37 -7.17
N LYS A 129 -0.49 -21.16 -6.49
CA LYS A 129 0.78 -21.70 -7.02
C LYS A 129 1.71 -20.59 -7.52
N PHE A 130 1.99 -19.61 -6.65
CA PHE A 130 3.07 -18.66 -6.90
C PHE A 130 4.41 -19.41 -7.07
N ASP A 131 5.27 -18.86 -7.91
CA ASP A 131 6.58 -19.44 -8.25
C ASP A 131 7.73 -18.78 -7.50
N GLY A 132 7.53 -17.57 -6.99
CA GLY A 132 8.49 -16.84 -6.17
C GLY A 132 7.91 -15.52 -5.68
N GLY A 133 8.53 -14.93 -4.66
CA GLY A 133 8.10 -13.67 -4.07
C GLY A 133 9.27 -12.80 -3.60
N GLY A 134 9.01 -11.49 -3.57
CA GLY A 134 9.88 -10.48 -2.98
C GLY A 134 9.45 -10.08 -1.57
N PHE A 135 10.01 -8.96 -1.12
CA PHE A 135 9.60 -8.26 0.09
C PHE A 135 9.36 -6.80 -0.28
N GLY A 136 8.44 -6.17 0.44
CA GLY A 136 8.22 -4.74 0.51
C GLY A 136 8.50 -4.20 1.90
N ASN A 137 8.17 -2.92 2.11
CA ASN A 137 8.40 -2.25 3.38
C ASN A 137 7.51 -2.79 4.51
N HIS A 138 6.30 -3.24 4.19
CA HIS A 138 5.32 -3.68 5.17
C HIS A 138 5.58 -5.10 5.70
N GLU A 139 6.45 -5.90 5.06
CA GLU A 139 6.91 -7.17 5.63
C GLU A 139 7.61 -7.00 6.99
N PHE A 140 8.23 -5.84 7.24
CA PHE A 140 9.00 -5.61 8.46
C PHE A 140 8.15 -5.15 9.65
N ASN A 141 6.93 -4.65 9.40
CA ASN A 141 6.13 -3.88 10.37
C ASN A 141 5.81 -4.60 11.69
N TYR A 142 5.66 -5.92 11.64
CA TYR A 142 5.37 -6.75 12.81
C TYR A 142 6.64 -7.26 13.52
N GLY A 143 7.82 -6.80 13.08
CA GLY A 143 9.12 -7.11 13.65
C GLY A 143 9.80 -8.33 13.05
N LEU A 144 11.14 -8.30 13.07
CA LEU A 144 12.00 -9.36 12.53
C LEU A 144 11.73 -10.76 13.11
N PRO A 145 11.37 -10.95 14.41
CA PRO A 145 11.02 -12.28 14.91
C PRO A 145 9.78 -12.88 14.24
N PHE A 146 8.74 -12.07 14.03
CA PHE A 146 7.53 -12.52 13.35
C PHE A 146 7.81 -12.81 11.87
N LEU A 147 8.53 -11.90 11.19
CA LEU A 147 8.93 -12.10 9.79
C LEU A 147 9.81 -13.35 9.62
N SER A 148 10.73 -13.62 10.54
CA SER A 148 11.56 -14.83 10.56
C SER A 148 10.72 -16.10 10.71
N GLN A 149 9.70 -16.08 11.56
CA GLN A 149 8.76 -17.20 11.72
C GLN A 149 7.96 -17.46 10.44
N ILE A 150 7.28 -16.44 9.90
CA ILE A 150 6.31 -16.60 8.81
C ILE A 150 6.97 -16.82 7.44
N THR A 151 8.27 -16.55 7.33
CA THR A 151 9.12 -16.92 6.18
C THR A 151 9.92 -18.20 6.43
N ASN A 152 9.83 -18.78 7.63
CA ASN A 152 10.65 -19.89 8.10
C ASN A 152 12.15 -19.70 7.80
N THR A 153 12.67 -18.49 7.94
CA THR A 153 14.05 -18.13 7.60
C THR A 153 14.78 -17.61 8.84
N ASP A 154 15.97 -18.14 9.11
CA ASP A 154 16.86 -17.61 10.14
C ASP A 154 17.67 -16.47 9.55
N PHE A 155 17.43 -15.25 10.05
CA PHE A 155 18.10 -14.05 9.56
C PHE A 155 19.53 -13.89 10.05
N GLY A 156 19.98 -14.71 11.01
CA GLY A 156 21.33 -14.61 11.57
C GLY A 156 21.60 -13.27 12.27
N ILE A 157 20.54 -12.61 12.78
CA ILE A 157 20.62 -11.33 13.50
C ILE A 157 20.64 -11.60 15.00
N PRO A 158 21.63 -11.11 15.75
CA PRO A 158 21.65 -11.25 17.22
C PRO A 158 20.36 -10.74 17.86
N GLY A 159 19.74 -11.57 18.71
CA GLY A 159 18.48 -11.24 19.39
C GLY A 159 17.21 -11.42 18.55
N VAL A 160 17.32 -11.90 17.31
CA VAL A 160 16.19 -12.34 16.49
C VAL A 160 16.29 -13.86 16.33
N THR A 161 15.32 -14.58 16.88
CA THR A 161 15.33 -16.05 16.87
C THR A 161 14.19 -16.56 16.01
N LYS A 162 14.52 -17.33 14.97
CA LYS A 162 13.53 -18.17 14.27
C LYS A 162 13.05 -19.27 15.23
N PRO A 163 11.74 -19.52 15.36
CA PRO A 163 11.28 -20.69 16.10
C PRO A 163 11.90 -21.98 15.56
N GLY A 164 12.18 -22.93 16.46
CA GLY A 164 12.72 -24.24 16.10
C GLY A 164 11.75 -25.06 15.24
N GLY A 165 12.29 -25.94 14.39
CA GLY A 165 11.50 -26.73 13.44
C GLY A 165 11.18 -25.99 12.14
N THR A 166 10.17 -26.48 11.42
CA THR A 166 9.68 -25.90 10.16
C THR A 166 8.38 -25.16 10.43
N CYS A 167 8.42 -23.83 10.36
CA CYS A 167 7.21 -23.03 10.47
C CYS A 167 6.42 -23.00 9.16
N GLY A 168 5.12 -22.74 9.23
CA GLY A 168 4.26 -22.50 8.08
C GLY A 168 4.71 -21.24 7.35
N ALA A 169 5.13 -21.42 6.10
CA ALA A 169 5.68 -20.38 5.25
C ALA A 169 5.11 -20.53 3.83
N PRO A 170 5.31 -19.54 2.95
CA PRO A 170 5.03 -19.69 1.53
C PRO A 170 5.66 -20.96 0.95
N ALA A 171 4.93 -21.63 0.06
CA ALA A 171 5.36 -22.84 -0.65
C ALA A 171 6.29 -22.53 -1.84
N PHE A 172 6.74 -21.28 -1.94
CA PHE A 172 7.58 -20.74 -2.99
C PHE A 172 8.75 -19.96 -2.37
N PRO A 173 9.88 -19.84 -3.07
CA PRO A 173 11.04 -19.13 -2.55
C PRO A 173 10.77 -17.63 -2.43
N LEU A 174 11.22 -17.05 -1.32
CA LEU A 174 11.31 -15.62 -1.11
C LEU A 174 12.76 -15.16 -1.28
N VAL A 175 12.96 -14.02 -1.92
CA VAL A 175 14.30 -13.43 -2.14
C VAL A 175 14.33 -11.99 -1.65
N LEU A 176 15.48 -11.53 -1.15
CA LEU A 176 15.70 -10.14 -0.75
C LEU A 176 17.15 -9.75 -0.96
N THR A 177 17.40 -8.94 -1.96
CA THR A 177 18.73 -8.66 -2.51
C THR A 177 19.49 -7.63 -1.70
N ASN A 178 18.82 -6.56 -1.27
CA ASN A 178 19.49 -5.35 -0.80
C ASN A 178 19.45 -5.14 0.73
N VAL A 179 19.15 -6.18 1.52
CA VAL A 179 19.12 -6.11 3.00
C VAL A 179 20.11 -7.08 3.62
N THR A 180 20.94 -6.57 4.53
CA THR A 180 21.96 -7.34 5.24
C THR A 180 21.85 -7.14 6.75
N GLY A 181 22.36 -8.09 7.54
CA GLY A 181 22.47 -7.93 8.99
C GLY A 181 23.68 -7.04 9.32
N VAL A 182 23.50 -6.03 10.19
CA VAL A 182 24.57 -5.09 10.56
C VAL A 182 25.76 -5.82 11.19
N ALA A 183 25.49 -6.73 12.13
CA ALA A 183 26.55 -7.46 12.83
C ALA A 183 27.29 -8.47 11.95
N SER A 184 26.61 -9.07 10.98
CA SER A 184 27.15 -10.14 10.14
C SER A 184 27.72 -9.66 8.81
N GLY A 185 27.23 -8.53 8.29
CA GLY A 185 27.50 -8.05 6.93
C GLY A 185 26.93 -8.96 5.83
N LYS A 186 26.08 -9.93 6.18
CA LYS A 186 25.53 -10.94 5.26
C LYS A 186 24.07 -10.67 4.93
N PRO A 187 23.58 -11.08 3.75
CA PRO A 187 22.15 -11.06 3.44
C PRO A 187 21.33 -11.77 4.52
N ILE A 188 20.19 -11.19 4.90
CA ILE A 188 19.29 -11.79 5.91
C ILE A 188 18.38 -12.87 5.31
N VAL A 189 18.16 -12.81 4.00
CA VAL A 189 17.45 -13.80 3.18
C VAL A 189 18.33 -14.05 1.95
N GLN A 190 18.08 -15.13 1.21
CA GLN A 190 18.80 -15.36 -0.05
C GLN A 190 18.61 -14.16 -0.99
N PRO A 191 19.69 -13.60 -1.57
CA PRO A 191 19.60 -12.38 -2.37
C PRO A 191 18.90 -12.59 -3.70
N TYR A 192 18.86 -13.83 -4.19
CA TYR A 192 18.20 -14.22 -5.44
C TYR A 192 17.95 -15.74 -5.43
N THR A 193 17.17 -16.23 -6.41
CA THR A 193 17.07 -17.67 -6.69
C THR A 193 16.89 -17.93 -8.19
N LEU A 194 17.17 -19.16 -8.64
CA LEU A 194 16.88 -19.63 -9.99
C LEU A 194 15.62 -20.50 -9.96
N LEU A 195 14.67 -20.19 -10.83
CA LEU A 195 13.45 -20.94 -11.07
C LEU A 195 13.61 -21.76 -12.37
N PRO A 196 14.07 -23.02 -12.31
CA PRO A 196 14.16 -23.87 -13.49
C PRO A 196 12.75 -24.24 -13.96
N LYS A 197 12.41 -23.87 -15.19
CA LYS A 197 11.11 -24.16 -15.81
C LYS A 197 11.31 -24.78 -17.19
N THR A 198 10.42 -25.70 -17.53
CA THR A 198 10.32 -26.24 -18.89
C THR A 198 9.21 -25.49 -19.62
N PHE A 199 9.54 -24.95 -20.79
CA PHE A 199 8.60 -24.20 -21.63
C PHE A 199 8.52 -24.83 -23.02
N SER A 200 7.34 -24.72 -23.63
CA SER A 200 7.15 -25.11 -25.02
C SER A 200 7.63 -23.97 -25.93
N ALA A 201 8.66 -24.22 -26.71
CA ALA A 201 9.22 -23.31 -27.71
C ALA A 201 8.86 -23.75 -29.13
N VAL A 202 9.07 -22.84 -30.09
CA VAL A 202 8.81 -23.03 -31.52
C VAL A 202 10.12 -22.89 -32.28
N LYS A 203 10.53 -23.95 -32.97
CA LYS A 203 11.71 -23.98 -33.84
C LYS A 203 11.49 -23.13 -35.10
N PRO A 204 12.55 -22.75 -35.85
CA PRO A 204 12.41 -22.02 -37.11
C PRO A 204 11.53 -22.70 -38.17
N ASP A 205 11.44 -24.04 -38.12
CA ASP A 205 10.58 -24.84 -39.01
C ASP A 205 9.10 -24.89 -38.57
N GLY A 206 8.75 -24.21 -37.47
CA GLY A 206 7.40 -24.15 -36.90
C GLY A 206 7.04 -25.30 -35.95
N THR A 207 7.91 -26.31 -35.80
CA THR A 207 7.65 -27.44 -34.90
C THR A 207 7.98 -27.11 -33.45
N LYS A 208 7.30 -27.77 -32.49
CA LYS A 208 7.50 -27.52 -31.06
C LYS A 208 8.70 -28.28 -30.49
N LEU A 209 9.32 -27.72 -29.46
CA LEU A 209 10.38 -28.31 -28.64
C LEU A 209 10.24 -27.85 -27.20
N ASP A 210 10.42 -28.75 -26.24
CA ASP A 210 10.53 -28.36 -24.84
C ASP A 210 11.95 -27.87 -24.54
N VAL A 211 12.04 -26.68 -23.94
CA VAL A 211 13.30 -26.04 -23.56
C VAL A 211 13.28 -25.74 -22.07
N LYS A 212 14.41 -25.99 -21.40
CA LYS A 212 14.60 -25.60 -20.01
C LYS A 212 15.16 -24.18 -19.97
N LEU A 213 14.50 -23.29 -19.25
CA LEU A 213 15.00 -21.96 -18.95
C LEU A 213 15.12 -21.79 -17.42
N ASN A 214 16.21 -21.18 -16.98
CA ASN A 214 16.37 -20.76 -15.59
C ASN A 214 16.01 -19.29 -15.47
N ILE A 215 14.89 -19.00 -14.83
CA ILE A 215 14.45 -17.64 -14.56
C ILE A 215 15.02 -17.23 -13.20
N GLY A 216 16.00 -16.33 -13.22
CA GLY A 216 16.56 -15.72 -12.02
C GLY A 216 15.64 -14.62 -11.49
N ILE A 217 15.28 -14.69 -10.21
CA ILE A 217 14.52 -13.64 -9.53
C ILE A 217 15.35 -13.01 -8.42
N MET A 218 15.19 -11.70 -8.23
CA MET A 218 15.85 -10.91 -7.20
C MET A 218 14.88 -9.81 -6.74
N SER A 219 14.98 -9.33 -5.50
CA SER A 219 14.00 -8.39 -4.93
C SER A 219 14.63 -7.24 -4.17
N PHE A 220 14.01 -6.08 -4.22
CA PHE A 220 14.51 -4.85 -3.63
C PHE A 220 13.43 -4.17 -2.80
N VAL A 221 13.82 -3.68 -1.62
CA VAL A 221 13.00 -2.83 -0.74
C VAL A 221 13.56 -1.41 -0.71
N PRO A 222 12.74 -0.38 -0.43
CA PRO A 222 13.23 0.99 -0.35
C PRO A 222 14.16 1.15 0.86
N PRO A 223 15.31 1.85 0.75
CA PRO A 223 16.20 2.11 1.88
C PRO A 223 15.53 2.75 3.11
N GLN A 224 14.42 3.45 2.89
CA GLN A 224 13.62 4.13 3.90
C GLN A 224 12.99 3.19 4.93
N ILE A 225 12.96 1.86 4.73
CA ILE A 225 12.51 0.96 5.79
C ILE A 225 13.27 1.17 7.10
N LEU A 226 14.53 1.65 7.04
CA LEU A 226 15.34 1.99 8.20
C LEU A 226 14.85 3.22 8.97
N GLU A 227 14.18 4.14 8.27
CA GLU A 227 13.58 5.35 8.84
C GLU A 227 12.15 5.06 9.31
N TRP A 228 11.37 4.42 8.44
CA TRP A 228 9.98 4.10 8.70
C TRP A 228 9.90 3.10 9.85
N ASP A 229 10.45 1.90 9.71
CA ASP A 229 10.32 0.86 10.72
C ASP A 229 11.50 0.79 11.71
N GLN A 230 12.03 1.96 12.06
CA GLN A 230 13.20 2.10 12.93
C GLN A 230 13.06 1.31 14.24
N LYS A 231 11.86 1.28 14.82
CA LYS A 231 11.55 0.53 16.07
C LYS A 231 11.92 -0.95 15.97
N ASN A 232 11.75 -1.55 14.80
CA ASN A 232 12.00 -2.96 14.55
C ASN A 232 13.41 -3.21 14.02
N LEU A 233 13.96 -2.28 13.23
CA LEU A 233 15.14 -2.48 12.38
C LEU A 233 16.43 -1.81 12.87
N ALA A 234 16.34 -0.77 13.70
CA ALA A 234 17.50 0.02 14.12
C ALA A 234 18.61 -0.83 14.72
N GLY A 235 19.83 -0.67 14.19
CA GLY A 235 21.02 -1.39 14.62
C GLY A 235 21.06 -2.88 14.26
N LYS A 236 20.03 -3.43 13.61
CA LYS A 236 19.92 -4.86 13.27
C LYS A 236 20.19 -5.13 11.80
N VAL A 237 19.66 -4.31 10.90
CA VAL A 237 19.81 -4.46 9.45
C VAL A 237 20.33 -3.19 8.78
N ALA A 238 20.95 -3.36 7.61
CA ALA A 238 21.36 -2.29 6.73
C ALA A 238 20.79 -2.54 5.33
N VAL A 239 20.45 -1.46 4.63
CA VAL A 239 19.88 -1.51 3.28
C VAL A 239 20.82 -0.83 2.30
N THR A 240 21.16 -1.55 1.24
CA THR A 240 22.02 -1.08 0.15
C THR A 240 21.15 -0.50 -0.97
N GLY A 241 21.68 0.49 -1.71
CA GLY A 241 21.00 1.03 -2.88
C GLY A 241 20.76 -0.02 -3.96
N VAL A 242 19.68 0.18 -4.74
CA VAL A 242 19.22 -0.81 -5.73
C VAL A 242 20.26 -1.07 -6.82
N GLN A 243 20.99 -0.04 -7.29
CA GLN A 243 22.01 -0.23 -8.31
C GLN A 243 23.24 -0.95 -7.79
N GLU A 244 23.68 -0.65 -6.56
CA GLU A 244 24.84 -1.31 -5.96
C GLU A 244 24.57 -2.80 -5.77
N ALA A 245 23.41 -3.14 -5.21
CA ALA A 245 22.99 -4.52 -5.02
C ALA A 245 22.81 -5.25 -6.37
N ALA A 246 22.19 -4.63 -7.38
CA ALA A 246 22.03 -5.23 -8.70
C ALA A 246 23.38 -5.45 -9.42
N LYS A 247 24.30 -4.47 -9.36
CA LYS A 247 25.65 -4.59 -9.96
C LYS A 247 26.44 -5.76 -9.36
N GLN A 248 26.19 -6.10 -8.09
CA GLN A 248 26.78 -7.27 -7.47
C GLN A 248 26.11 -8.57 -7.94
N TYR A 249 24.79 -8.65 -7.85
CA TYR A 249 24.10 -9.95 -7.94
C TYR A 249 23.63 -10.34 -9.34
N VAL A 250 23.42 -9.39 -10.26
CA VAL A 250 23.05 -9.72 -11.65
C VAL A 250 24.16 -10.55 -12.34
N PRO A 251 25.45 -10.17 -12.30
CA PRO A 251 26.52 -11.00 -12.87
C PRO A 251 26.64 -12.37 -12.20
N GLU A 252 26.46 -12.45 -10.88
CA GLU A 252 26.51 -13.71 -10.14
C GLU A 252 25.37 -14.65 -10.58
N LEU A 253 24.15 -14.14 -10.67
CA LEU A 253 22.96 -14.88 -11.10
C LEU A 253 23.12 -15.39 -12.55
N ARG A 254 23.66 -14.57 -13.45
CA ARG A 254 24.02 -14.98 -14.82
C ARG A 254 25.09 -16.07 -14.84
N SER A 255 26.14 -15.95 -14.02
CA SER A 255 27.20 -16.96 -13.94
C SER A 255 26.70 -18.32 -13.43
N LYS A 256 25.62 -18.32 -12.63
CA LYS A 256 24.93 -19.53 -12.18
C LYS A 256 23.91 -20.08 -13.20
N GLY A 257 23.83 -19.48 -14.39
CA GLY A 257 23.05 -20.00 -15.52
C GLY A 257 21.66 -19.39 -15.69
N ALA A 258 21.41 -18.18 -15.19
CA ALA A 258 20.16 -17.46 -15.46
C ALA A 258 20.03 -17.06 -16.94
N ASP A 259 19.02 -17.61 -17.61
CA ASP A 259 18.63 -17.23 -18.98
C ASP A 259 17.86 -15.90 -18.97
N LEU A 260 17.09 -15.67 -17.91
CA LEU A 260 16.40 -14.41 -17.65
C LEU A 260 16.70 -13.92 -16.23
N VAL A 261 16.73 -12.59 -16.04
CA VAL A 261 16.80 -11.95 -14.73
C VAL A 261 15.61 -11.01 -14.58
N VAL A 262 14.75 -11.32 -13.62
CA VAL A 262 13.55 -10.55 -13.26
C VAL A 262 13.79 -9.85 -11.93
N ALA A 263 13.65 -8.53 -11.90
CA ALA A 263 13.69 -7.76 -10.66
C ALA A 263 12.27 -7.57 -10.12
N LEU A 264 12.07 -7.94 -8.85
CA LEU A 264 10.89 -7.73 -8.03
C LEU A 264 11.14 -6.51 -7.13
N SER A 265 10.90 -5.33 -7.66
CA SER A 265 11.30 -4.08 -7.02
C SER A 265 10.12 -3.44 -6.32
N HIS A 266 10.10 -3.51 -5.00
CA HIS A 266 9.11 -2.85 -4.18
C HIS A 266 9.39 -1.34 -4.11
N GLY A 267 9.21 -0.64 -5.22
CA GLY A 267 9.47 0.77 -5.39
C GLY A 267 8.93 1.27 -6.71
N GLY A 268 8.48 2.52 -6.75
CA GLY A 268 7.97 3.18 -7.94
C GLY A 268 9.08 3.65 -8.90
N LEU A 269 8.69 4.51 -9.84
CA LEU A 269 9.59 5.11 -10.83
C LEU A 269 9.98 6.53 -10.43
N ASP A 270 11.28 6.78 -10.24
CA ASP A 270 11.88 8.11 -10.13
C ASP A 270 13.03 8.23 -11.14
N PRO A 271 12.88 9.03 -12.21
CA PRO A 271 13.92 9.20 -13.22
C PRO A 271 14.95 10.29 -12.88
N SER A 272 14.92 10.87 -11.67
CA SER A 272 15.89 11.89 -11.27
C SER A 272 17.30 11.32 -11.10
N SER A 273 18.26 12.15 -10.67
CA SER A 273 19.65 11.70 -10.54
C SER A 273 19.78 10.64 -9.45
N TYR A 274 20.40 9.50 -9.77
CA TYR A 274 20.49 8.37 -8.85
C TYR A 274 21.10 8.74 -7.50
N SER A 275 20.46 8.28 -6.43
CA SER A 275 21.01 8.25 -5.09
C SER A 275 20.77 6.86 -4.48
N PRO A 276 21.75 6.27 -3.76
CA PRO A 276 21.57 4.99 -3.07
C PRO A 276 20.46 5.00 -2.00
N LYS A 277 19.96 6.19 -1.64
CA LYS A 277 18.87 6.39 -0.68
C LYS A 277 17.52 6.67 -1.33
N MET A 278 17.36 6.50 -2.64
CA MET A 278 16.08 6.73 -3.30
C MET A 278 15.03 5.70 -2.88
N GLU A 279 13.82 6.18 -2.59
CA GLU A 279 12.64 5.35 -2.33
C GLU A 279 12.19 4.62 -3.59
N ASN A 280 11.93 5.39 -4.65
CA ASN A 280 11.40 4.91 -5.93
C ASN A 280 12.51 4.65 -6.97
N GLY A 281 13.50 3.83 -6.58
CA GLY A 281 14.72 3.59 -7.37
C GLY A 281 14.54 2.70 -8.61
N SER A 282 13.34 2.20 -8.92
CA SER A 282 13.14 1.14 -9.92
C SER A 282 13.50 1.55 -11.34
N TYR A 283 13.40 2.84 -11.69
CA TYR A 283 13.90 3.36 -12.98
C TYR A 283 15.37 2.99 -13.21
N HIS A 284 16.19 3.08 -12.16
CA HIS A 284 17.63 2.86 -12.23
C HIS A 284 18.05 1.39 -12.27
N LEU A 285 17.15 0.46 -11.94
CA LEU A 285 17.39 -0.99 -12.09
C LEU A 285 17.45 -1.40 -13.56
N THR A 286 16.74 -0.71 -14.44
CA THR A 286 16.69 -1.03 -15.87
C THR A 286 18.04 -0.92 -16.59
N SER A 287 19.00 -0.20 -16.01
CA SER A 287 20.37 -0.10 -16.53
C SER A 287 21.35 -1.11 -15.92
N THR A 288 20.87 -2.12 -15.17
CA THR A 288 21.72 -3.05 -14.42
C THR A 288 21.87 -4.43 -15.06
N GLY A 289 21.23 -4.65 -16.22
CA GLY A 289 21.29 -5.92 -16.97
C GLY A 289 20.16 -6.91 -16.67
N ILE A 290 19.07 -6.43 -16.05
CA ILE A 290 17.82 -7.17 -15.89
C ILE A 290 17.02 -7.22 -17.20
N ASP A 291 16.18 -8.23 -17.38
CA ASP A 291 15.36 -8.44 -18.58
C ASP A 291 13.89 -8.02 -18.39
N ALA A 292 13.41 -8.03 -17.15
CA ALA A 292 12.05 -7.64 -16.80
C ALA A 292 12.03 -6.99 -15.41
N LEU A 293 11.07 -6.10 -15.22
CA LEU A 293 10.90 -5.36 -13.97
C LEU A 293 9.45 -5.43 -13.52
N LEU A 294 9.22 -6.03 -12.35
CA LEU A 294 7.95 -6.01 -11.63
C LEU A 294 8.10 -4.96 -10.53
N ILE A 295 7.18 -3.99 -10.47
CA ILE A 295 7.24 -2.89 -9.51
C ILE A 295 5.96 -2.76 -8.70
N GLY A 296 6.10 -2.29 -7.45
CA GLY A 296 5.03 -2.08 -6.48
C GLY A 296 5.17 -0.76 -5.72
N HIS A 297 4.76 -0.75 -4.45
CA HIS A 297 4.93 0.33 -3.46
C HIS A 297 4.04 1.57 -3.67
N SER A 298 3.95 2.04 -4.92
CA SER A 298 3.20 3.27 -5.24
C SER A 298 1.71 3.05 -5.46
N HIS A 299 1.23 1.80 -5.48
CA HIS A 299 -0.18 1.44 -5.72
C HIS A 299 -0.77 1.93 -7.06
N LEU A 300 0.08 2.20 -8.05
CA LEU A 300 -0.33 2.77 -9.33
C LEU A 300 -0.63 1.67 -10.36
N ILE A 301 -1.32 2.05 -11.44
CA ILE A 301 -1.52 1.17 -12.60
C ILE A 301 -0.45 1.53 -13.62
N PHE A 302 0.45 0.60 -13.92
CA PHE A 302 1.45 0.73 -14.97
C PHE A 302 1.57 -0.57 -15.75
N PRO A 303 1.53 -0.56 -17.10
CA PRO A 303 1.22 0.58 -17.96
C PRO A 303 -0.26 0.99 -17.87
N LYS A 304 -0.64 2.02 -18.63
CA LYS A 304 -2.03 2.43 -18.85
C LYS A 304 -2.93 1.19 -19.10
N GLY A 305 -4.01 1.08 -18.33
CA GLY A 305 -5.00 0.00 -18.50
C GLY A 305 -5.58 -0.01 -19.92
N LYS A 306 -5.74 -1.21 -20.48
CA LYS A 306 -6.18 -1.43 -21.87
C LYS A 306 -7.62 -1.94 -21.96
N GLU A 307 -8.22 -2.32 -20.83
CA GLU A 307 -9.60 -2.77 -20.78
C GLU A 307 -10.60 -1.64 -21.05
N THR A 308 -11.80 -2.00 -21.52
CA THR A 308 -12.90 -1.04 -21.68
C THR A 308 -13.24 -0.41 -20.33
N GLY A 309 -13.24 0.93 -20.27
CA GLY A 309 -13.49 1.65 -19.02
C GLY A 309 -12.33 1.63 -18.02
N ALA A 310 -11.12 1.26 -18.45
CA ALA A 310 -9.92 1.33 -17.63
C ALA A 310 -9.73 2.73 -17.01
N ALA A 311 -9.17 2.77 -15.80
CA ALA A 311 -8.74 4.01 -15.18
C ALA A 311 -7.73 4.73 -16.08
N ALA A 312 -7.76 6.07 -16.07
CA ALA A 312 -6.76 6.87 -16.74
C ALA A 312 -5.37 6.59 -16.15
N LEU A 313 -4.32 6.75 -16.98
CA LEU A 313 -2.94 6.73 -16.49
C LEU A 313 -2.78 7.81 -15.42
N ASP A 314 -2.10 7.47 -14.32
CA ASP A 314 -1.90 8.42 -13.24
C ASP A 314 -1.14 9.68 -13.74
N PRO A 315 -1.60 10.90 -13.42
CA PRO A 315 -0.96 12.13 -13.88
C PRO A 315 0.52 12.26 -13.51
N SER A 316 0.98 11.60 -12.44
CA SER A 316 2.40 11.57 -12.06
C SER A 316 3.30 11.04 -13.17
N PHE A 317 2.85 10.08 -13.98
CA PHE A 317 3.62 9.56 -15.10
C PHE A 317 3.76 10.57 -16.25
N ALA A 318 2.77 11.45 -16.43
CA ALA A 318 2.82 12.51 -17.44
C ALA A 318 3.75 13.67 -17.02
N ALA A 319 4.07 13.78 -15.73
CA ALA A 319 4.99 14.78 -15.21
C ALA A 319 6.47 14.42 -15.43
N PHE A 320 6.79 13.19 -15.83
CA PHE A 320 8.15 12.80 -16.14
C PHE A 320 8.70 13.57 -17.35
N PRO A 321 9.98 13.99 -17.29
CA PRO A 321 10.58 14.72 -18.40
C PRO A 321 10.63 13.79 -19.63
N ALA A 322 10.45 14.35 -20.83
CA ALA A 322 10.52 13.57 -22.07
C ALA A 322 11.89 12.90 -22.30
N SER A 323 12.94 13.33 -21.59
CA SER A 323 14.25 12.69 -21.56
C SER A 323 14.28 11.39 -20.75
N ALA A 324 13.31 11.16 -19.86
CA ALA A 324 13.10 9.88 -19.21
C ALA A 324 12.48 8.93 -20.23
N ASN A 325 13.20 7.87 -20.59
CA ASN A 325 12.76 6.90 -21.60
C ASN A 325 11.72 5.94 -21.00
N ILE A 326 10.52 6.47 -20.71
CA ILE A 326 9.40 5.77 -20.09
C ILE A 326 8.22 5.77 -21.06
N ASP A 327 7.86 4.58 -21.55
CA ASP A 327 6.63 4.34 -22.30
C ASP A 327 5.55 3.82 -21.32
N ALA A 328 4.84 4.75 -20.70
CA ALA A 328 3.77 4.44 -19.76
C ALA A 328 2.50 3.90 -20.43
N VAL A 329 2.43 3.89 -21.77
CA VAL A 329 1.29 3.33 -22.52
C VAL A 329 1.52 1.85 -22.81
N ASN A 330 2.74 1.48 -23.22
CA ASN A 330 3.08 0.12 -23.60
C ASN A 330 3.86 -0.67 -22.54
N GLY A 331 4.32 -0.01 -21.48
CA GLY A 331 4.93 -0.65 -20.31
C GLY A 331 6.41 -0.92 -20.46
N PHE A 332 7.17 0.07 -20.91
CA PHE A 332 8.64 -0.05 -21.04
C PHE A 332 9.36 1.09 -20.34
N VAL A 333 10.43 0.76 -19.62
CA VAL A 333 11.32 1.73 -18.97
C VAL A 333 12.74 1.44 -19.42
N ASN A 334 13.38 2.38 -20.11
CA ASN A 334 14.67 2.18 -20.79
C ASN A 334 14.71 0.93 -21.70
N GLY A 335 13.56 0.57 -22.30
CA GLY A 335 13.41 -0.64 -23.11
C GLY A 335 13.25 -1.94 -22.32
N VAL A 336 13.21 -1.91 -20.99
CA VAL A 336 12.89 -3.07 -20.15
C VAL A 336 11.37 -3.14 -19.94
N PRO A 337 10.71 -4.26 -20.26
CA PRO A 337 9.28 -4.43 -19.99
C PRO A 337 9.00 -4.35 -18.48
N THR A 338 8.06 -3.50 -18.11
CA THR A 338 7.78 -3.09 -16.72
C THR A 338 6.28 -3.04 -16.43
N VAL A 339 5.84 -3.59 -15.31
CA VAL A 339 4.42 -3.62 -14.90
C VAL A 339 4.24 -3.37 -13.39
N MET A 340 3.11 -2.77 -13.01
CA MET A 340 2.62 -2.58 -11.63
C MET A 340 1.13 -2.97 -11.57
N ALA A 341 0.78 -3.96 -10.75
CA ALA A 341 -0.59 -4.47 -10.60
C ALA A 341 -1.43 -3.72 -9.56
N GLN A 342 -1.24 -2.40 -9.42
CA GLN A 342 -1.95 -1.58 -8.44
C GLN A 342 -1.75 -2.09 -7.00
N SER A 343 -2.78 -2.64 -6.37
CA SER A 343 -2.76 -3.10 -4.98
C SER A 343 -4.02 -3.90 -4.62
N TRP A 344 -4.03 -4.49 -3.42
CA TRP A 344 -5.17 -5.09 -2.73
C TRP A 344 -5.83 -6.27 -3.45
N GLY A 345 -5.06 -6.92 -4.31
CA GLY A 345 -5.55 -7.97 -5.19
C GLY A 345 -6.61 -7.46 -6.16
N ARG A 346 -6.52 -6.21 -6.64
CA ARG A 346 -7.49 -5.62 -7.59
C ARG A 346 -7.19 -5.91 -9.05
N ARG A 347 -5.92 -6.20 -9.36
CA ARG A 347 -5.43 -6.34 -10.73
C ARG A 347 -4.36 -7.43 -10.82
N LEU A 348 -4.08 -7.82 -12.05
CA LEU A 348 -3.01 -8.73 -12.44
C LEU A 348 -2.10 -8.04 -13.45
N GLY A 349 -0.80 -7.96 -13.17
CA GLY A 349 0.21 -7.55 -14.13
C GLY A 349 0.60 -8.71 -15.04
N ILE A 350 0.80 -8.44 -16.33
CA ILE A 350 1.15 -9.44 -17.33
C ILE A 350 2.23 -8.87 -18.26
N ILE A 351 3.44 -9.42 -18.20
CA ILE A 351 4.47 -9.25 -19.22
C ILE A 351 4.50 -10.51 -20.07
N LYS A 352 3.92 -10.45 -21.26
CA LYS A 352 4.02 -11.52 -22.27
C LYS A 352 5.30 -11.30 -23.08
N MET A 353 6.36 -12.00 -22.67
CA MET A 353 7.71 -11.84 -23.19
C MET A 353 8.01 -12.88 -24.27
N THR A 354 8.53 -12.44 -25.40
CA THR A 354 9.09 -13.32 -26.44
C THR A 354 10.61 -13.30 -26.39
N LEU A 355 11.22 -14.48 -26.37
CA LEU A 355 12.67 -14.67 -26.48
C LEU A 355 12.99 -15.38 -27.79
N ALA A 356 14.14 -15.05 -28.37
CA ALA A 356 14.75 -15.82 -29.45
C ALA A 356 16.08 -16.39 -28.99
N TYR A 357 16.37 -17.64 -29.34
CA TYR A 357 17.66 -18.26 -29.13
C TYR A 357 18.62 -17.74 -30.19
N THR A 358 19.62 -16.96 -29.77
CA THR A 358 20.57 -16.30 -30.65
C THR A 358 21.98 -16.42 -30.12
N ASN A 359 22.90 -16.93 -30.94
CA ASN A 359 24.31 -17.14 -30.60
C ASN A 359 24.49 -17.91 -29.27
N GLY A 360 23.70 -18.97 -29.09
CA GLY A 360 23.80 -19.84 -27.91
C GLY A 360 23.12 -19.32 -26.63
N LYS A 361 22.39 -18.20 -26.68
CA LYS A 361 21.69 -17.61 -25.52
C LYS A 361 20.29 -17.14 -25.88
N TRP A 362 19.40 -17.06 -24.89
CA TRP A 362 18.09 -16.43 -25.06
C TRP A 362 18.21 -14.90 -25.03
N VAL A 363 17.53 -14.23 -25.97
CA VAL A 363 17.53 -12.78 -26.11
C VAL A 363 16.09 -12.27 -26.21
N VAL A 364 15.74 -11.31 -25.35
CA VAL A 364 14.42 -10.67 -25.33
C VAL A 364 14.14 -9.95 -26.66
N GLN A 365 12.94 -10.17 -27.20
CA GLN A 365 12.46 -9.56 -28.44
C GLN A 365 11.45 -8.46 -28.12
N ASN A 366 11.93 -7.27 -27.74
CA ASN A 366 11.07 -6.16 -27.29
C ASN A 366 9.91 -5.82 -28.25
N GLY A 367 10.15 -5.82 -29.57
CA GLY A 367 9.11 -5.56 -30.57
C GLY A 367 8.00 -6.63 -30.66
N LYS A 368 8.14 -7.75 -29.94
CA LYS A 368 7.14 -8.83 -29.82
C LYS A 368 6.68 -9.03 -28.37
N THR A 369 7.24 -8.30 -27.42
CA THR A 369 6.85 -8.32 -26.01
C THR A 369 5.70 -7.35 -25.79
N THR A 370 4.68 -7.77 -25.05
CA THR A 370 3.55 -6.92 -24.68
C THR A 370 3.38 -6.89 -23.17
N VAL A 371 3.06 -5.71 -22.64
CA VAL A 371 2.75 -5.52 -21.23
C VAL A 371 1.32 -5.01 -21.06
N GLU A 372 0.63 -5.53 -20.05
CA GLU A 372 -0.68 -5.06 -19.62
C GLU A 372 -0.88 -5.22 -18.11
N SER A 373 -1.79 -4.42 -17.56
CA SER A 373 -2.35 -4.58 -16.21
C SER A 373 -3.85 -4.80 -16.37
N ARG A 374 -4.38 -5.87 -15.79
CA ARG A 374 -5.76 -6.36 -16.01
C ARG A 374 -6.60 -6.24 -14.74
N GLY A 375 -7.69 -5.48 -14.77
CA GLY A 375 -8.63 -5.36 -13.65
C GLY A 375 -9.82 -6.32 -13.70
N PHE A 376 -10.68 -6.30 -12.68
CA PHE A 376 -11.83 -7.22 -12.57
C PHE A 376 -12.87 -7.11 -13.69
N LYS A 377 -12.96 -5.98 -14.38
CA LYS A 377 -13.93 -5.74 -15.45
C LYS A 377 -13.35 -5.95 -16.86
N TYR A 378 -12.23 -6.66 -16.99
CA TYR A 378 -11.49 -6.72 -18.25
C TYR A 378 -12.26 -7.34 -19.42
N THR A 379 -13.30 -8.14 -19.16
CA THR A 379 -14.07 -8.86 -20.18
C THR A 379 -15.05 -7.97 -20.93
N ASP A 380 -15.74 -7.04 -20.24
CA ASP A 380 -16.83 -6.24 -20.81
C ASP A 380 -16.85 -4.75 -20.36
N GLY A 381 -15.98 -4.38 -19.41
CA GLY A 381 -15.91 -3.04 -18.82
C GLY A 381 -16.97 -2.75 -17.74
N SER A 382 -17.87 -3.68 -17.45
CA SER A 382 -18.98 -3.47 -16.49
C SER A 382 -19.02 -4.48 -15.35
N THR A 383 -18.72 -5.75 -15.63
CA THR A 383 -18.95 -6.88 -14.73
C THR A 383 -17.66 -7.29 -14.05
N ASN A 384 -17.62 -7.30 -12.71
CA ASN A 384 -16.48 -7.83 -11.99
C ASN A 384 -16.40 -9.36 -12.19
N VAL A 385 -15.20 -9.89 -12.44
CA VAL A 385 -14.95 -11.34 -12.41
C VAL A 385 -15.41 -11.96 -11.10
N ALA A 386 -15.94 -13.17 -11.15
CA ALA A 386 -16.30 -13.94 -9.96
C ALA A 386 -15.07 -14.23 -9.10
N ALA A 387 -15.27 -14.31 -7.78
CA ALA A 387 -14.26 -14.86 -6.87
C ALA A 387 -13.99 -16.34 -7.18
N ASP A 388 -12.72 -16.76 -7.09
CA ASP A 388 -12.35 -18.17 -7.19
C ASP A 388 -12.87 -18.93 -5.97
N ALA A 389 -13.78 -19.88 -6.22
CA ALA A 389 -14.43 -20.67 -5.19
C ALA A 389 -13.46 -21.54 -4.37
N ALA A 390 -12.22 -21.75 -4.83
CA ALA A 390 -11.21 -22.50 -4.10
C ALA A 390 -10.58 -21.71 -2.94
N ILE A 391 -10.67 -20.37 -2.93
CA ILE A 391 -9.93 -19.54 -1.96
C ILE A 391 -10.69 -19.39 -0.64
N ALA A 392 -11.97 -19.03 -0.68
CA ALA A 392 -12.76 -18.77 0.52
C ALA A 392 -12.71 -19.89 1.58
N PRO A 393 -12.81 -21.19 1.22
CA PRO A 393 -12.74 -22.27 2.20
C PRO A 393 -11.39 -22.37 2.93
N LEU A 394 -10.29 -21.92 2.33
CA LEU A 394 -8.94 -22.02 2.89
C LEU A 394 -8.71 -21.05 4.06
N VAL A 395 -9.48 -19.97 4.09
CA VAL A 395 -9.34 -18.86 5.05
C VAL A 395 -10.61 -18.59 5.84
N ALA A 396 -11.60 -19.48 5.76
CA ALA A 396 -12.93 -19.28 6.36
C ALA A 396 -12.85 -19.08 7.89
N SER A 397 -11.96 -19.80 8.57
CA SER A 397 -11.76 -19.68 10.02
C SER A 397 -11.19 -18.31 10.39
N GLU A 398 -10.14 -17.87 9.69
CA GLU A 398 -9.50 -16.58 9.89
C GLU A 398 -10.44 -15.43 9.55
N HIS A 399 -11.20 -15.55 8.46
CA HIS A 399 -12.20 -14.58 8.05
C HIS A 399 -13.30 -14.41 9.11
N ALA A 400 -13.89 -15.52 9.59
CA ALA A 400 -14.91 -15.49 10.65
C ALA A 400 -14.35 -14.95 11.97
N ALA A 401 -13.13 -15.35 12.36
CA ALA A 401 -12.46 -14.85 13.55
C ALA A 401 -12.17 -13.35 13.45
N THR A 402 -11.79 -12.86 12.28
CA THR A 402 -11.54 -11.42 12.03
C THR A 402 -12.84 -10.63 12.14
N ILE A 403 -13.95 -11.12 11.59
CA ILE A 403 -15.28 -10.48 11.76
C ILE A 403 -15.68 -10.45 13.24
N ALA A 404 -15.45 -11.53 13.98
CA ALA A 404 -15.72 -11.57 15.41
C ALA A 404 -14.83 -10.59 16.18
N TYR A 405 -13.56 -10.48 15.82
CA TYR A 405 -12.60 -9.54 16.40
C TYR A 405 -12.97 -8.08 16.10
N ALA A 406 -13.35 -7.76 14.86
CA ALA A 406 -13.79 -6.44 14.44
C ALA A 406 -14.98 -5.91 15.27
N LYS A 407 -15.83 -6.81 15.78
CA LYS A 407 -16.98 -6.51 16.65
C LYS A 407 -16.64 -6.41 18.13
N GLN A 408 -15.42 -6.78 18.56
CA GLN A 408 -15.02 -6.71 19.96
C GLN A 408 -15.00 -5.25 20.45
N PRO A 409 -15.32 -5.01 21.73
CA PRO A 409 -15.18 -3.69 22.33
C PRO A 409 -13.73 -3.21 22.30
N LEU A 410 -13.51 -1.94 21.94
CA LEU A 410 -12.22 -1.25 21.98
C LEU A 410 -11.85 -0.77 23.39
N GLY A 411 -12.77 -0.89 24.35
CA GLY A 411 -12.56 -0.43 25.73
C GLY A 411 -12.73 1.08 25.92
N VAL A 412 -13.34 1.76 24.95
CA VAL A 412 -13.67 3.18 25.02
C VAL A 412 -15.12 3.41 24.58
N THR A 413 -15.82 4.31 25.26
CA THR A 413 -17.19 4.72 24.91
C THR A 413 -17.21 6.10 24.29
N THR A 414 -18.25 6.44 23.52
CA THR A 414 -18.51 7.78 23.00
C THR A 414 -19.90 8.26 23.41
N ASP A 415 -20.03 9.55 23.71
CA ASP A 415 -21.30 10.21 24.01
C ASP A 415 -21.90 10.99 22.83
N PHE A 416 -21.35 10.80 21.64
CA PHE A 416 -21.79 11.44 20.41
C PHE A 416 -21.53 10.55 19.19
N GLU A 417 -22.39 10.72 18.20
CA GLU A 417 -22.23 10.14 16.87
C GLU A 417 -21.11 10.87 16.12
N MET A 418 -20.20 10.10 15.53
CA MET A 418 -19.11 10.60 14.71
C MET A 418 -19.50 10.44 13.26
N SER A 419 -19.85 11.57 12.62
CA SER A 419 -20.41 11.56 11.27
C SER A 419 -19.68 12.49 10.31
N SER A 420 -19.88 12.26 9.02
CA SER A 420 -19.46 13.18 7.96
C SER A 420 -20.62 13.76 7.15
N TYR A 421 -21.88 13.48 7.53
CA TYR A 421 -23.09 13.93 6.83
C TYR A 421 -23.12 15.44 6.59
N PHE A 422 -22.61 16.21 7.55
CA PHE A 422 -22.56 17.67 7.48
C PHE A 422 -21.14 18.23 7.62
N SER A 423 -20.13 17.42 7.28
CA SER A 423 -18.71 17.83 7.35
C SER A 423 -18.40 19.05 6.48
N LEU A 424 -19.12 19.21 5.38
CA LEU A 424 -19.01 20.34 4.45
C LEU A 424 -19.68 21.63 4.93
N VAL A 425 -20.30 21.63 6.11
CA VAL A 425 -20.92 22.80 6.75
C VAL A 425 -20.53 22.95 8.22
N GLY A 426 -19.37 22.39 8.61
CA GLY A 426 -18.75 22.64 9.90
C GLY A 426 -18.83 21.49 10.91
N ASP A 427 -19.42 20.35 10.54
CA ASP A 427 -19.31 19.14 11.36
C ASP A 427 -17.86 18.62 11.34
N VAL A 428 -17.29 18.38 12.51
CA VAL A 428 -15.95 17.80 12.66
C VAL A 428 -15.96 16.54 13.51
N THR A 429 -17.13 16.01 13.86
CA THR A 429 -17.27 14.91 14.82
C THR A 429 -16.46 13.67 14.41
N ALA A 430 -16.46 13.30 13.12
CA ALA A 430 -15.61 12.22 12.60
C ALA A 430 -14.14 12.62 12.33
N ILE A 431 -13.84 13.91 12.17
CA ILE A 431 -12.52 14.40 11.68
C ILE A 431 -11.61 14.82 12.84
N GLN A 432 -12.15 15.45 13.88
CA GLN A 432 -11.37 15.99 14.98
C GLN A 432 -10.60 14.90 15.73
N LEU A 433 -11.20 13.72 15.93
CA LEU A 433 -10.50 12.59 16.57
C LEU A 433 -9.32 12.08 15.74
N VAL A 434 -9.47 12.01 14.42
CA VAL A 434 -8.37 11.68 13.51
C VAL A 434 -7.23 12.69 13.67
N ASN A 435 -7.57 13.98 13.61
CA ASN A 435 -6.60 15.06 13.77
C ASN A 435 -5.92 15.04 15.15
N GLN A 436 -6.64 14.72 16.23
CA GLN A 436 -6.07 14.61 17.56
C GLN A 436 -5.08 13.45 17.66
N ALA A 437 -5.40 12.30 17.06
CA ALA A 437 -4.52 11.14 17.03
C ALA A 437 -3.22 11.43 16.26
N GLN A 438 -3.34 12.02 15.06
CA GLN A 438 -2.21 12.44 14.23
C GLN A 438 -1.31 13.44 14.95
N LEU A 439 -1.91 14.47 15.55
CA LEU A 439 -1.20 15.51 16.30
C LEU A 439 -0.44 14.92 17.50
N ALA A 440 -1.08 14.03 18.27
CA ALA A 440 -0.45 13.37 19.42
C ALA A 440 0.75 12.51 18.97
N TYR A 441 0.60 11.77 17.87
CA TYR A 441 1.67 10.97 17.29
C TYR A 441 2.88 11.82 16.91
N VAL A 442 2.67 12.88 16.09
CA VAL A 442 3.76 13.73 15.59
C VAL A 442 4.48 14.46 16.74
N LYS A 443 3.73 14.98 17.72
CA LYS A 443 4.34 15.62 18.90
C LYS A 443 5.21 14.64 19.68
N ASN A 444 4.73 13.42 19.90
CA ASN A 444 5.51 12.39 20.57
C ASN A 444 6.76 12.03 19.77
N PHE A 445 6.62 11.83 18.45
CA PHE A 445 7.73 11.52 17.55
C PHE A 445 8.84 12.59 17.62
N ILE A 446 8.48 13.87 17.54
CA ILE A 446 9.44 14.98 17.65
C ILE A 446 10.10 15.01 19.04
N ALA A 447 9.31 14.81 20.10
CA ALA A 447 9.81 14.88 21.47
C ALA A 447 10.79 13.75 21.82
N THR A 448 10.65 12.57 21.20
CA THR A 448 11.48 11.39 21.47
C THR A 448 12.56 11.14 20.41
N SER A 449 12.57 11.93 19.33
CA SER A 449 13.54 11.75 18.24
C SER A 449 14.98 11.97 18.69
N THR A 450 15.87 11.11 18.23
CA THR A 450 17.33 11.26 18.39
C THR A 450 17.98 12.00 17.22
N ASP A 451 17.22 12.31 16.16
CA ASP A 451 17.69 13.14 15.05
C ASP A 451 17.77 14.61 15.49
N ALA A 452 18.94 15.22 15.34
CA ALA A 452 19.19 16.58 15.81
C ALA A 452 18.31 17.64 15.11
N THR A 453 17.99 17.43 13.83
CA THR A 453 17.12 18.33 13.05
C THR A 453 15.69 18.24 13.57
N LEU A 454 15.15 17.04 13.71
CA LEU A 454 13.80 16.83 14.22
C LEU A 454 13.66 17.28 15.68
N ALA A 455 14.63 16.97 16.53
CA ALA A 455 14.64 17.43 17.92
C ALA A 455 14.65 18.97 18.04
N SER A 456 15.25 19.68 17.08
CA SER A 456 15.25 21.15 17.03
C SER A 456 13.85 21.75 16.79
N TYR A 457 12.91 20.95 16.26
CA TYR A 457 11.58 21.39 15.90
C TYR A 457 10.56 21.39 17.05
N LYS A 458 10.96 20.98 18.26
CA LYS A 458 10.08 20.86 19.44
C LYS A 458 9.26 22.11 19.82
N ASN A 459 9.68 23.29 19.39
CA ASN A 459 9.02 24.57 19.69
C ASN A 459 8.16 25.09 18.53
N ILE A 460 8.09 24.38 17.40
CA ILE A 460 7.25 24.75 16.27
C ILE A 460 5.83 24.24 16.53
N PRO A 461 4.78 25.07 16.34
CA PRO A 461 3.40 24.63 16.43
C PRO A 461 3.10 23.41 15.56
N VAL A 462 2.59 22.34 16.18
CA VAL A 462 2.07 21.17 15.47
C VAL A 462 0.56 21.32 15.31
N ILE A 463 0.10 21.28 14.07
CA ILE A 463 -1.30 21.24 13.68
C ILE A 463 -1.55 19.96 12.87
N SER A 464 -2.82 19.60 12.66
CA SER A 464 -3.19 18.40 11.90
C SER A 464 -4.27 18.71 10.89
N CYS A 465 -4.31 17.94 9.81
CA CYS A 465 -5.39 18.02 8.84
C CYS A 465 -5.82 16.63 8.34
N SER A 466 -7.12 16.48 8.10
CA SER A 466 -7.70 15.30 7.46
C SER A 466 -8.94 15.71 6.67
N ALA A 467 -9.21 15.02 5.55
CA ALA A 467 -10.43 15.17 4.81
C ALA A 467 -11.53 14.21 5.32
N PRO A 468 -12.83 14.54 5.14
CA PRO A 468 -13.92 13.61 5.35
C PRO A 468 -14.02 12.66 4.14
N PHE A 469 -13.17 11.62 4.12
CA PHE A 469 -12.98 10.75 2.95
C PHE A 469 -14.26 10.09 2.43
N LYS A 470 -15.19 9.76 3.34
CA LYS A 470 -16.55 9.31 3.02
C LYS A 470 -17.50 10.48 3.26
N ALA A 471 -17.83 11.26 2.24
CA ALA A 471 -18.81 12.35 2.38
C ALA A 471 -19.61 12.57 1.10
N GLY A 472 -20.13 11.48 0.52
CA GLY A 472 -21.06 11.49 -0.61
C GLY A 472 -20.41 11.30 -1.99
N ARG A 473 -19.13 10.92 -2.08
CA ARG A 473 -18.45 10.73 -3.37
C ARG A 473 -19.06 9.56 -4.15
N ASN A 474 -19.35 8.47 -3.46
CA ASN A 474 -19.88 7.23 -4.06
C ASN A 474 -21.42 7.11 -3.93
N GLY A 475 -22.11 8.22 -3.66
CA GLY A 475 -23.58 8.26 -3.53
C GLY A 475 -24.08 8.50 -2.10
N PRO A 476 -25.41 8.46 -1.88
CA PRO A 476 -26.04 8.86 -0.62
C PRO A 476 -25.74 7.93 0.56
N SER A 477 -25.13 6.77 0.33
CA SER A 477 -24.68 5.83 1.38
C SER A 477 -23.19 5.98 1.75
N ASP A 478 -22.47 6.90 1.12
CA ASP A 478 -21.01 7.05 1.26
C ASP A 478 -20.62 8.07 2.33
N PHE A 479 -21.00 7.81 3.58
CA PHE A 479 -20.69 8.67 4.73
C PHE A 479 -20.05 7.87 5.87
N THR A 480 -19.18 8.52 6.65
CA THR A 480 -18.72 7.99 7.92
C THR A 480 -19.87 8.10 8.90
N ASP A 481 -20.20 6.99 9.56
CA ASP A 481 -21.27 6.89 10.54
C ASP A 481 -20.82 5.92 11.65
N VAL A 482 -20.16 6.48 12.65
CA VAL A 482 -19.59 5.73 13.77
C VAL A 482 -20.37 6.03 15.04
N ALA A 483 -20.78 4.95 15.70
CA ALA A 483 -21.62 4.98 16.89
C ALA A 483 -22.97 5.71 16.67
N PRO A 484 -23.77 5.30 15.65
CA PRO A 484 -25.06 5.91 15.36
C PRO A 484 -25.96 5.93 16.60
N GLY A 485 -26.60 7.08 16.85
CA GLY A 485 -27.49 7.29 17.99
C GLY A 485 -26.78 7.49 19.34
N ALA A 486 -25.45 7.54 19.39
CA ALA A 486 -24.73 7.87 20.60
C ALA A 486 -25.10 9.27 21.11
N SER A 487 -25.35 9.37 22.40
CA SER A 487 -25.69 10.61 23.11
C SER A 487 -25.14 10.59 24.52
N SER A 488 -25.12 11.74 25.20
CA SER A 488 -24.77 11.83 26.62
C SER A 488 -25.63 10.94 27.52
N SER A 489 -26.91 10.74 27.17
CA SER A 489 -27.83 9.84 27.86
C SER A 489 -27.74 8.37 27.44
N ALA A 490 -27.16 8.08 26.27
CA ALA A 490 -26.98 6.73 25.76
C ALA A 490 -25.61 6.58 25.06
N PRO A 491 -24.51 6.52 25.84
CA PRO A 491 -23.19 6.32 25.28
C PRO A 491 -23.06 4.96 24.60
N VAL A 492 -22.27 4.90 23.53
CA VAL A 492 -22.03 3.68 22.75
C VAL A 492 -20.57 3.25 22.92
N GLY A 493 -20.35 1.95 23.15
CA GLY A 493 -19.01 1.38 23.16
C GLY A 493 -18.45 1.29 21.74
N LEU A 494 -17.26 1.87 21.52
CA LEU A 494 -16.55 1.70 20.26
C LEU A 494 -16.02 0.27 20.16
N GLN A 495 -15.95 -0.20 18.93
CA GLN A 495 -15.46 -1.50 18.52
C GLN A 495 -14.11 -1.36 17.82
N VAL A 496 -13.35 -2.45 17.76
CA VAL A 496 -12.04 -2.52 17.09
C VAL A 496 -12.08 -2.01 15.64
N ARG A 497 -13.21 -2.19 14.95
CA ARG A 497 -13.39 -1.73 13.56
C ARG A 497 -13.53 -0.21 13.39
N ASN A 498 -14.01 0.50 14.40
CA ASN A 498 -14.41 1.91 14.25
C ASN A 498 -13.28 2.87 13.82
N PRO A 499 -12.02 2.73 14.27
CA PRO A 499 -10.90 3.52 13.77
C PRO A 499 -10.77 3.52 12.23
N GLY A 500 -11.00 2.37 11.59
CA GLY A 500 -10.90 2.26 10.12
C GLY A 500 -12.08 2.86 9.35
N ASP A 501 -13.20 3.14 10.03
CA ASP A 501 -14.34 3.88 9.44
C ASP A 501 -14.19 5.40 9.63
N LEU A 502 -13.51 5.82 10.70
CA LEU A 502 -13.09 7.22 10.89
C LEU A 502 -12.00 7.63 9.89
N TYR A 503 -11.12 6.72 9.50
CA TYR A 503 -10.09 6.95 8.50
C TYR A 503 -10.11 5.86 7.43
N LEU A 504 -10.68 6.14 6.26
CA LEU A 504 -10.96 5.14 5.21
C LEU A 504 -9.73 4.39 4.68
N TYR A 505 -8.61 5.10 4.46
CA TYR A 505 -7.45 4.56 3.75
C TYR A 505 -6.49 3.84 4.70
N SER A 506 -6.51 2.51 4.68
CA SER A 506 -5.60 1.67 5.48
C SER A 506 -4.14 1.70 5.01
N ASN A 507 -3.90 2.22 3.80
CA ASN A 507 -2.60 2.33 3.16
C ASN A 507 -2.04 3.77 3.13
N ASN A 508 -2.70 4.74 3.78
CA ASN A 508 -2.17 6.09 3.90
C ASN A 508 -1.43 6.20 5.23
N ASN A 509 -0.11 6.18 5.14
CA ASN A 509 0.77 6.32 6.29
C ASN A 509 0.78 7.75 6.81
N LEU A 510 0.98 7.90 8.12
CA LEU A 510 1.10 9.21 8.74
C LEU A 510 2.37 9.91 8.25
N GLN A 511 2.25 11.18 7.92
CA GLN A 511 3.38 12.01 7.54
C GLN A 511 3.32 13.33 8.28
N ALA A 512 4.45 14.03 8.36
CA ALA A 512 4.45 15.43 8.76
C ALA A 512 5.28 16.28 7.81
N VAL A 513 4.74 17.44 7.46
CA VAL A 513 5.43 18.46 6.64
C VAL A 513 5.72 19.71 7.47
N LYS A 514 6.87 20.34 7.23
CA LYS A 514 7.20 21.65 7.82
C LYS A 514 6.91 22.74 6.78
N ILE A 515 5.99 23.65 7.10
CA ILE A 515 5.47 24.64 6.15
C ILE A 515 5.50 26.05 6.73
N LYS A 516 5.36 27.03 5.85
CA LYS A 516 5.19 28.45 6.21
C LYS A 516 3.71 28.84 6.30
N GLY A 517 3.40 29.96 6.96
CA GLY A 517 2.04 30.50 7.03
C GLY A 517 1.43 30.78 5.66
N SER A 518 2.26 31.19 4.69
CA SER A 518 1.83 31.34 3.29
C SER A 518 1.39 30.02 2.65
N ASP A 519 2.09 28.92 2.97
CA ASP A 519 1.74 27.58 2.48
C ASP A 519 0.44 27.09 3.12
N LEU A 520 0.28 27.31 4.43
CA LEU A 520 -0.95 26.97 5.16
C LEU A 520 -2.16 27.67 4.53
N LYS A 521 -2.04 28.97 4.23
CA LYS A 521 -3.09 29.71 3.54
C LYS A 521 -3.36 29.15 2.15
N ALA A 522 -2.33 28.87 1.34
CA ALA A 522 -2.48 28.29 0.01
C ALA A 522 -3.15 26.91 0.03
N TRP A 523 -2.86 26.11 1.05
CA TRP A 523 -3.49 24.81 1.27
C TRP A 523 -4.97 24.96 1.62
N LEU A 524 -5.31 25.84 2.57
CA LEU A 524 -6.70 26.13 2.92
C LEU A 524 -7.49 26.68 1.70
N GLU A 525 -6.88 27.54 0.88
CA GLU A 525 -7.48 28.03 -0.37
C GLU A 525 -7.72 26.89 -1.37
N THR A 526 -6.81 25.91 -1.42
CA THR A 526 -6.95 24.73 -2.27
C THR A 526 -8.07 23.83 -1.78
N ALA A 527 -8.16 23.58 -0.47
CA ALA A 527 -9.27 22.85 0.13
C ALA A 527 -10.61 23.56 -0.11
N ALA A 528 -10.65 24.90 0.01
CA ALA A 528 -11.86 25.70 -0.20
C ALA A 528 -12.40 25.66 -1.65
N LYS A 529 -11.65 25.11 -2.63
CA LYS A 529 -12.15 24.85 -3.99
C LYS A 529 -13.29 23.82 -4.01
N GLN A 530 -13.48 23.05 -2.94
CA GLN A 530 -14.61 22.14 -2.76
C GLN A 530 -15.97 22.85 -2.90
N PHE A 531 -16.04 24.15 -2.56
CA PHE A 531 -17.27 24.92 -2.56
C PHE A 531 -17.55 25.64 -3.89
N GLY A 532 -18.83 25.77 -4.25
CA GLY A 532 -19.27 26.67 -5.32
C GLY A 532 -19.05 28.14 -4.94
N GLN A 533 -18.96 29.03 -5.93
CA GLN A 533 -19.04 30.47 -5.65
C GLN A 533 -20.53 30.84 -5.53
N ILE A 534 -20.91 31.43 -4.39
CA ILE A 534 -22.28 31.84 -4.10
C ILE A 534 -22.45 33.31 -4.48
N ASP A 535 -23.45 33.61 -5.32
CA ASP A 535 -23.89 34.96 -5.62
C ASP A 535 -24.98 35.38 -4.62
N PRO A 536 -24.73 36.33 -3.71
CA PRO A 536 -25.71 36.76 -2.72
C PRO A 536 -26.99 37.35 -3.35
N GLY A 537 -26.91 37.92 -4.55
CA GLY A 537 -28.04 38.54 -5.25
C GLY A 537 -28.88 37.55 -6.06
N LYS A 538 -28.39 36.34 -6.29
CA LYS A 538 -29.08 35.32 -7.09
C LYS A 538 -30.28 34.75 -6.33
N THR A 539 -31.46 34.83 -6.95
CA THR A 539 -32.74 34.42 -6.35
C THR A 539 -33.07 32.93 -6.56
N THR A 540 -32.45 32.29 -7.54
CA THR A 540 -32.61 30.84 -7.81
C THR A 540 -31.69 30.01 -6.91
N GLU A 541 -32.00 28.72 -6.77
CA GLU A 541 -31.19 27.74 -6.03
C GLU A 541 -29.70 27.76 -6.45
N GLN A 542 -28.83 27.67 -5.44
CA GLN A 542 -27.38 27.60 -5.58
C GLN A 542 -26.84 26.41 -4.81
N ASP A 543 -25.89 25.71 -5.44
CA ASP A 543 -25.25 24.54 -4.85
C ASP A 543 -24.00 24.96 -4.08
N LEU A 544 -23.97 24.68 -2.77
CA LEU A 544 -22.79 24.92 -1.96
C LEU A 544 -21.64 24.00 -2.39
N VAL A 545 -21.94 22.77 -2.81
CA VAL A 545 -20.97 21.75 -3.17
C VAL A 545 -21.33 21.18 -4.55
N PRO A 546 -20.84 21.80 -5.64
CA PRO A 546 -21.21 21.43 -6.99
C PRO A 546 -20.67 20.06 -7.44
N SER A 547 -19.66 19.52 -6.75
CA SER A 547 -19.07 18.21 -7.07
C SER A 547 -18.49 17.53 -5.83
N TYR A 548 -18.77 16.24 -5.70
CA TYR A 548 -18.24 15.36 -4.65
C TYR A 548 -17.03 14.55 -5.11
N GLY A 549 -16.67 14.65 -6.41
CA GLY A 549 -15.67 13.79 -7.04
C GLY A 549 -14.26 13.88 -6.45
N THR A 550 -13.95 14.98 -5.76
CA THR A 550 -12.63 15.27 -5.17
C THR A 550 -12.69 15.59 -3.68
N ILE A 551 -13.70 15.08 -2.96
CA ILE A 551 -13.92 15.38 -1.54
C ILE A 551 -12.72 15.06 -0.64
N TYR A 552 -11.93 14.06 -1.01
CA TYR A 552 -10.67 13.69 -0.36
C TYR A 552 -9.58 14.78 -0.45
N ASN A 553 -9.79 15.83 -1.25
CA ASN A 553 -8.91 16.98 -1.30
C ASN A 553 -9.31 18.12 -0.33
N TYR A 554 -10.50 18.05 0.27
CA TYR A 554 -11.01 19.02 1.26
C TYR A 554 -10.49 18.70 2.66
N ASP A 555 -9.28 19.16 2.98
CA ASP A 555 -8.70 18.94 4.30
C ASP A 555 -9.25 19.94 5.33
N VAL A 556 -9.69 19.42 6.48
CA VAL A 556 -10.10 20.23 7.63
C VAL A 556 -8.98 20.25 8.66
N PHE A 557 -8.45 21.45 8.91
CA PHE A 557 -7.39 21.67 9.86
C PHE A 557 -7.88 21.77 11.30
N TYR A 558 -7.04 21.30 12.22
CA TYR A 558 -7.25 21.34 13.66
C TYR A 558 -5.93 21.64 14.38
N ALA A 559 -6.04 22.39 15.47
CA ALA A 559 -4.97 22.58 16.46
C ALA A 559 -5.57 22.36 17.85
N GLU A 560 -4.73 21.91 18.80
CA GLU A 560 -5.14 21.78 20.20
C GLU A 560 -5.79 23.06 20.71
N ASN A 561 -6.82 22.90 21.55
CA ASN A 561 -7.61 23.99 22.13
C ASN A 561 -8.27 24.91 21.09
N ASN A 562 -8.50 24.42 19.87
CA ASN A 562 -9.06 25.19 18.75
C ASN A 562 -8.21 26.45 18.44
N ALA A 563 -6.89 26.37 18.64
CA ALA A 563 -5.98 27.49 18.50
C ALA A 563 -5.92 28.06 17.08
N LEU A 564 -6.11 27.20 16.07
CA LEU A 564 -6.17 27.60 14.66
C LEU A 564 -7.62 27.83 14.26
N THR A 565 -7.94 29.03 13.80
CA THR A 565 -9.27 29.37 13.28
C THR A 565 -9.18 30.09 11.94
N TYR A 566 -10.17 29.89 11.07
CA TYR A 566 -10.28 30.58 9.77
C TYR A 566 -11.73 30.66 9.31
N GLN A 567 -12.01 31.50 8.32
CA GLN A 567 -13.32 31.57 7.67
C GLN A 567 -13.20 31.39 6.16
N ILE A 568 -14.23 30.80 5.57
CA ILE A 568 -14.35 30.61 4.12
C ILE A 568 -15.42 31.56 3.59
N ASP A 569 -15.02 32.49 2.75
CA ASP A 569 -15.91 33.41 2.05
C ASP A 569 -16.30 32.82 0.69
N VAL A 570 -17.42 32.10 0.66
CA VAL A 570 -17.93 31.44 -0.57
C VAL A 570 -18.45 32.44 -1.61
N THR A 571 -18.56 33.73 -1.28
CA THR A 571 -18.93 34.76 -2.27
C THR A 571 -17.76 35.16 -3.17
N LYS A 572 -16.53 34.88 -2.73
CA LYS A 572 -15.30 35.19 -3.45
C LYS A 572 -14.90 34.10 -4.45
N PRO A 573 -14.18 34.46 -5.53
CA PRO A 573 -13.61 33.48 -6.45
C PRO A 573 -12.65 32.54 -5.72
N GLY A 574 -12.51 31.31 -6.23
CA GLY A 574 -11.57 30.32 -5.69
C GLY A 574 -10.13 30.84 -5.69
N GLY A 575 -9.38 30.57 -4.62
CA GLY A 575 -8.04 31.12 -4.41
C GLY A 575 -8.01 32.46 -3.66
N SER A 576 -9.16 32.99 -3.25
CA SER A 576 -9.26 34.20 -2.42
C SER A 576 -10.39 34.12 -1.38
N ARG A 577 -10.69 32.91 -0.90
CA ARG A 577 -11.82 32.64 0.01
C ARG A 577 -11.43 32.63 1.48
N ILE A 578 -10.17 32.36 1.81
CA ILE A 578 -9.72 32.22 3.19
C ILE A 578 -9.50 33.61 3.80
N VAL A 579 -10.27 33.91 4.84
CA VAL A 579 -10.17 35.15 5.63
C VAL A 579 -10.08 34.83 7.12
N ASN A 580 -9.64 35.81 7.92
CA ASN A 580 -9.55 35.69 9.37
C ASN A 580 -8.74 34.46 9.87
N LEU A 581 -7.73 34.03 9.09
CA LEU A 581 -6.82 32.96 9.48
C LEU A 581 -5.97 33.42 10.67
N SER A 582 -6.14 32.75 11.80
CA SER A 582 -5.47 33.08 13.05
C SER A 582 -5.00 31.84 13.80
N TYR A 583 -3.89 31.99 14.52
CA TYR A 583 -3.35 31.00 15.45
C TYR A 583 -3.17 31.63 16.84
N ASN A 584 -3.73 31.02 17.88
CA ASN A 584 -3.79 31.58 19.24
C ASN A 584 -4.33 33.02 19.28
N GLY A 585 -5.36 33.30 18.47
CA GLY A 585 -6.01 34.61 18.38
C GLY A 585 -5.20 35.69 17.66
N LYS A 586 -4.02 35.36 17.10
CA LYS A 586 -3.20 36.28 16.31
C LYS A 586 -3.29 35.94 14.82
N PRO A 587 -3.35 36.93 13.90
CA PRO A 587 -3.27 36.66 12.48
C PRO A 587 -2.02 35.84 12.14
N VAL A 588 -2.17 34.81 11.30
CA VAL A 588 -1.03 34.03 10.81
C VAL A 588 -0.24 34.87 9.80
N ALA A 589 1.04 35.10 10.07
CA ALA A 589 1.93 35.77 9.15
C ALA A 589 2.52 34.78 8.13
N ASP A 590 2.83 35.26 6.92
CA ASP A 590 3.38 34.41 5.85
C ASP A 590 4.65 33.65 6.27
N THR A 591 5.43 34.23 7.20
CA THR A 591 6.71 33.68 7.66
C THR A 591 6.61 32.69 8.82
N ASP A 592 5.45 32.56 9.46
CA ASP A 592 5.24 31.69 10.61
C ASP A 592 5.53 30.23 10.24
N ASP A 593 6.20 29.48 11.13
CA ASP A 593 6.47 28.06 10.91
C ASP A 593 5.37 27.19 11.55
N PHE A 594 4.92 26.18 10.81
CA PHE A 594 4.04 25.13 11.29
C PHE A 594 4.56 23.75 10.90
N ILE A 595 4.24 22.76 11.73
CA ILE A 595 4.35 21.35 11.37
C ILE A 595 2.93 20.83 11.20
N VAL A 596 2.63 20.26 10.03
CA VAL A 596 1.31 19.70 9.74
C VAL A 596 1.41 18.18 9.73
N ALA A 597 0.72 17.54 10.67
CA ALA A 597 0.45 16.12 10.64
C ALA A 597 -0.63 15.83 9.57
N THR A 598 -0.34 14.90 8.67
CA THR A 598 -1.16 14.57 7.50
C THR A 598 -0.87 13.13 7.05
N ASN A 599 -1.10 12.80 5.78
CA ASN A 599 -0.77 11.53 5.15
C ASN A 599 0.22 11.65 3.98
N ASP A 600 0.77 10.53 3.58
CA ASP A 600 1.63 10.33 2.40
C ASP A 600 1.04 10.80 1.08
N TYR A 601 -0.23 10.53 0.80
CA TYR A 601 -0.91 11.08 -0.39
C TYR A 601 -0.74 12.59 -0.44
N ARG A 602 -1.07 13.29 0.64
CA ARG A 602 -1.03 14.76 0.68
C ARG A 602 0.38 15.30 0.75
N ALA A 603 1.21 14.75 1.63
CA ALA A 603 2.60 15.17 1.79
C ALA A 603 3.40 14.99 0.50
N GLY A 604 3.12 13.93 -0.27
CA GLY A 604 3.72 13.63 -1.57
C GLY A 604 3.17 14.45 -2.75
N GLY A 605 2.18 15.33 -2.53
CA GLY A 605 1.66 16.24 -3.55
C GLY A 605 0.28 15.93 -4.12
N GLY A 606 -0.40 14.95 -3.53
CA GLY A 606 -1.81 14.69 -3.75
C GLY A 606 -2.67 15.95 -3.58
N GLY A 607 -3.65 16.10 -4.46
CA GLY A 607 -4.52 17.28 -4.50
C GLY A 607 -3.89 18.53 -5.10
N ALA A 608 -2.64 18.46 -5.59
CA ALA A 608 -1.92 19.56 -6.25
C ALA A 608 -1.90 20.84 -5.38
N VAL A 609 -1.62 20.70 -4.09
CA VAL A 609 -1.47 21.84 -3.19
C VAL A 609 -0.15 22.56 -3.51
N PRO A 610 -0.18 23.88 -3.76
CA PRO A 610 1.03 24.63 -4.07
C PRO A 610 2.12 24.44 -3.01
N GLY A 611 3.28 23.95 -3.44
CA GLY A 611 4.47 23.77 -2.58
C GLY A 611 4.41 22.60 -1.60
N ILE A 612 3.40 21.73 -1.69
CA ILE A 612 3.40 20.43 -1.00
C ILE A 612 3.56 19.38 -2.10
N ASP A 613 4.78 18.91 -2.32
CA ASP A 613 5.18 18.03 -3.43
C ASP A 613 6.19 16.95 -2.98
N GLY A 614 6.18 16.63 -1.68
CA GLY A 614 7.15 15.76 -1.03
C GLY A 614 8.38 16.50 -0.49
N SER A 615 8.75 17.66 -1.05
CA SER A 615 9.98 18.38 -0.66
C SER A 615 9.97 18.93 0.76
N LYS A 616 8.79 19.11 1.36
CA LYS A 616 8.61 19.65 2.73
C LYS A 616 8.37 18.60 3.80
N THR A 617 8.40 17.31 3.43
CA THR A 617 8.18 16.20 4.36
C THR A 617 9.37 16.06 5.32
N ILE A 618 9.07 16.12 6.61
CA ILE A 618 10.07 16.00 7.69
C ILE A 618 9.92 14.70 8.48
N ILE A 619 8.74 14.07 8.47
CA ILE A 619 8.51 12.76 9.11
C ILE A 619 7.78 11.89 8.11
N LYS A 620 8.39 10.74 7.79
CA LYS A 620 7.75 9.63 7.09
C LYS A 620 7.50 8.48 8.06
N SER A 621 6.28 8.34 8.58
CA SER A 621 5.95 7.23 9.48
C SER A 621 5.66 5.96 8.67
N PRO A 622 5.98 4.75 9.18
CA PRO A 622 5.47 3.49 8.64
C PRO A 622 4.01 3.24 9.04
N ASP A 623 3.52 3.98 10.05
CA ASP A 623 2.28 3.64 10.72
C ASP A 623 1.12 4.25 9.92
N ALA A 624 0.22 3.38 9.45
CA ALA A 624 -1.03 3.76 8.83
C ALA A 624 -1.84 4.67 9.77
N ASN A 625 -2.49 5.70 9.22
CA ASN A 625 -3.33 6.60 10.02
C ASN A 625 -4.43 5.86 10.79
N GLN A 626 -4.98 4.77 10.25
CA GLN A 626 -5.93 3.91 10.97
C GLN A 626 -5.35 3.35 12.27
N THR A 627 -4.10 2.86 12.23
CA THR A 627 -3.39 2.35 13.41
C THR A 627 -3.12 3.46 14.40
N VAL A 628 -2.75 4.65 13.93
CA VAL A 628 -2.57 5.84 14.78
C VAL A 628 -3.86 6.20 15.51
N VAL A 629 -5.01 6.21 14.81
CA VAL A 629 -6.33 6.47 15.41
C VAL A 629 -6.72 5.38 16.40
N SER A 630 -6.49 4.12 16.06
CA SER A 630 -6.77 2.96 16.94
C SER A 630 -5.99 3.05 18.25
N ASN A 631 -4.68 3.30 18.18
CA ASN A 631 -3.81 3.44 19.34
C ASN A 631 -4.20 4.63 20.21
N TYR A 632 -4.56 5.76 19.59
CA TYR A 632 -5.05 6.93 20.31
C TYR A 632 -6.35 6.62 21.07
N LEU A 633 -7.33 5.99 20.42
CA LEU A 633 -8.60 5.62 21.06
C LEU A 633 -8.42 4.59 22.18
N ALA A 634 -7.53 3.62 22.01
CA ALA A 634 -7.18 2.67 23.07
C ALA A 634 -6.53 3.39 24.28
N ALA A 635 -5.64 4.35 24.03
CA ALA A 635 -5.06 5.17 25.09
C ALA A 635 -6.11 6.04 25.80
N GLN A 636 -7.08 6.62 25.07
CA GLN A 636 -8.22 7.31 25.68
C GLN A 636 -9.09 6.36 26.52
N GLY A 637 -9.35 5.15 26.03
CA GLY A 637 -10.04 4.10 26.79
C GLY A 637 -9.34 3.79 28.12
N ALA A 638 -8.01 3.65 28.10
CA ALA A 638 -7.22 3.42 29.30
C ALA A 638 -7.17 4.63 30.25
N ALA A 639 -7.13 5.86 29.72
CA ALA A 639 -6.97 7.08 30.51
C ALA A 639 -8.29 7.61 31.11
N THR A 640 -9.36 7.66 30.31
CA THR A 640 -10.64 8.29 30.66
C THR A 640 -11.84 7.35 30.49
N GLY A 641 -11.68 6.24 29.77
CA GLY A 641 -12.77 5.30 29.43
C GLY A 641 -13.75 5.82 28.38
N LYS A 642 -13.61 7.08 27.94
CA LYS A 642 -14.54 7.72 27.01
C LYS A 642 -13.92 8.85 26.18
N VAL A 643 -14.44 9.00 24.97
CA VAL A 643 -14.33 10.23 24.18
C VAL A 643 -15.66 10.99 24.28
N THR A 644 -15.59 12.32 24.26
CA THR A 644 -16.77 13.18 24.47
C THR A 644 -16.90 14.23 23.39
N LEU A 645 -18.13 14.66 23.08
CA LEU A 645 -18.35 15.73 22.09
C LEU A 645 -17.53 16.97 22.44
N ALA A 646 -17.52 17.37 23.71
CA ALA A 646 -16.81 18.55 24.20
C ALA A 646 -15.29 18.46 23.96
N GLY A 647 -14.68 17.28 24.18
CA GLY A 647 -13.24 17.10 24.00
C GLY A 647 -12.82 16.76 22.57
N ASN A 648 -13.69 16.10 21.81
CA ASN A 648 -13.29 15.30 20.65
C ASN A 648 -14.08 15.54 19.36
N GLY A 649 -15.21 16.26 19.40
CA GLY A 649 -16.03 16.51 18.19
C GLY A 649 -16.63 17.92 18.07
N SER A 650 -16.32 18.83 18.98
CA SER A 650 -16.89 20.18 19.06
C SER A 650 -15.94 21.30 18.66
N ALA A 651 -14.74 20.99 18.15
CA ALA A 651 -13.84 21.99 17.61
C ALA A 651 -14.56 22.74 16.47
N ARG A 652 -14.42 24.06 16.46
CA ARG A 652 -14.96 24.94 15.41
C ARG A 652 -13.79 25.74 14.87
N SER A 653 -12.87 25.02 14.22
CA SER A 653 -11.67 25.62 13.62
C SER A 653 -12.01 26.42 12.37
N TRP A 654 -13.21 26.25 11.82
CA TRP A 654 -13.64 27.03 10.67
C TRP A 654 -15.15 27.31 10.65
N SER A 655 -15.54 28.32 9.89
CA SER A 655 -16.92 28.67 9.57
C SER A 655 -17.00 29.37 8.21
N PHE A 656 -18.21 29.50 7.65
CA PHE A 656 -18.40 30.42 6.53
C PHE A 656 -18.45 31.87 7.01
N VAL A 657 -18.05 32.80 6.14
CA VAL A 657 -18.35 34.22 6.36
C VAL A 657 -19.86 34.41 6.30
N LYS A 658 -20.43 35.05 7.33
CA LYS A 658 -21.86 35.28 7.43
C LYS A 658 -22.36 36.11 6.26
N THR A 659 -23.27 35.54 5.48
CA THR A 659 -23.75 36.11 4.21
C THR A 659 -25.25 35.93 4.08
N THR A 660 -25.97 37.03 3.87
CA THR A 660 -27.39 36.97 3.48
C THR A 660 -27.50 36.70 1.99
N THR A 661 -28.31 35.71 1.59
CA THR A 661 -28.57 35.36 0.19
C THR A 661 -30.03 35.62 -0.18
N ALA A 662 -30.27 36.10 -1.40
CA ALA A 662 -31.63 36.36 -1.90
C ALA A 662 -32.38 35.06 -2.26
N GLY A 663 -31.66 34.04 -2.70
CA GLY A 663 -32.16 32.71 -3.04
C GLY A 663 -31.62 31.61 -2.12
N PRO A 664 -32.14 30.37 -2.24
CA PRO A 664 -31.73 29.25 -1.41
C PRO A 664 -30.34 28.75 -1.79
N VAL A 665 -29.52 28.47 -0.77
CA VAL A 665 -28.28 27.71 -0.89
C VAL A 665 -28.54 26.30 -0.38
N ILE A 666 -28.10 25.28 -1.11
CA ILE A 666 -28.32 23.88 -0.74
C ILE A 666 -27.02 23.10 -0.56
N LEU A 667 -27.06 22.08 0.29
CA LEU A 667 -26.07 21.01 0.39
C LEU A 667 -26.76 19.68 0.09
N ARG A 668 -26.14 18.81 -0.70
CA ARG A 668 -26.60 17.42 -0.84
C ARG A 668 -25.98 16.55 0.25
N SER A 669 -26.78 15.74 0.91
CA SER A 669 -26.29 14.75 1.87
C SER A 669 -27.25 13.57 1.97
N ALA A 670 -26.90 12.57 2.78
CA ALA A 670 -27.76 11.42 3.05
C ALA A 670 -29.13 11.90 3.59
N PRO A 671 -30.25 11.28 3.18
CA PRO A 671 -31.58 11.64 3.66
C PRO A 671 -31.81 11.26 5.13
N GLY A 672 -32.65 12.02 5.84
CA GLY A 672 -33.12 11.68 7.20
C GLY A 672 -32.22 12.15 8.36
N HIS A 673 -31.24 13.03 8.11
CA HIS A 673 -30.24 13.42 9.11
C HIS A 673 -30.36 14.86 9.61
N LEU A 674 -31.44 15.60 9.31
CA LEU A 674 -31.61 16.99 9.79
C LEU A 674 -31.54 17.11 11.33
N ALA A 675 -32.04 16.12 12.06
CA ALA A 675 -32.00 16.12 13.53
C ALA A 675 -30.55 16.06 14.07
N LEU A 676 -29.66 15.36 13.36
CA LEU A 676 -28.25 15.26 13.71
C LEU A 676 -27.51 16.59 13.52
N ALA A 677 -27.80 17.33 12.43
CA ALA A 677 -27.23 18.67 12.25
C ALA A 677 -27.62 19.62 13.40
N LYS A 678 -28.88 19.53 13.86
CA LYS A 678 -29.39 20.34 14.97
C LYS A 678 -28.71 19.98 16.29
N SER A 679 -28.54 18.69 16.60
CA SER A 679 -27.87 18.25 17.84
C SER A 679 -26.37 18.57 17.84
N ALA A 680 -25.73 18.58 16.65
CA ALA A 680 -24.35 19.02 16.47
C ALA A 680 -24.16 20.55 16.54
N GLY A 681 -25.24 21.33 16.71
CA GLY A 681 -25.19 22.79 16.80
C GLY A 681 -24.95 23.49 15.46
N LEU A 682 -25.22 22.83 14.33
CA LEU A 682 -25.05 23.38 12.98
C LEU A 682 -26.30 24.18 12.58
N SER A 683 -26.47 25.35 13.19
CA SER A 683 -27.65 26.22 13.01
C SER A 683 -27.89 26.67 11.56
N ALA A 684 -26.85 26.64 10.71
CA ALA A 684 -26.94 26.94 9.29
C ALA A 684 -27.74 25.86 8.51
N VAL A 685 -27.83 24.63 8.99
CA VAL A 685 -28.65 23.58 8.35
C VAL A 685 -30.09 23.70 8.85
N THR A 686 -30.96 24.29 8.02
CA THR A 686 -32.28 24.76 8.49
C THR A 686 -33.43 23.81 8.16
N ALA A 687 -33.38 23.15 7.02
CA ALA A 687 -34.45 22.27 6.54
C ALA A 687 -33.89 21.17 5.63
N GLU A 688 -34.63 20.09 5.53
CA GLU A 688 -34.40 18.98 4.59
C GLU A 688 -35.50 19.03 3.53
N GLY A 689 -35.10 19.08 2.26
CA GLY A 689 -35.98 19.07 1.10
C GLY A 689 -36.12 17.68 0.47
N GLY A 690 -36.67 17.63 -0.75
CA GLY A 690 -36.81 16.40 -1.52
C GLY A 690 -35.48 15.80 -1.97
N LEU A 691 -35.54 14.56 -2.44
CA LEU A 691 -34.40 13.84 -3.02
C LEU A 691 -34.10 14.34 -4.44
N ASP A 692 -32.82 14.33 -4.81
CA ASP A 692 -32.40 14.49 -6.20
C ASP A 692 -32.37 13.14 -6.96
N ALA A 693 -32.01 13.19 -8.25
CA ALA A 693 -31.98 12.01 -9.11
C ALA A 693 -30.97 10.94 -8.70
N SER A 694 -29.96 11.31 -7.88
CA SER A 694 -28.95 10.41 -7.33
C SER A 694 -29.31 9.88 -5.94
N GLY A 695 -30.46 10.31 -5.39
CA GLY A 695 -30.96 9.89 -4.09
C GLY A 695 -30.46 10.70 -2.91
N PHE A 696 -29.77 11.83 -3.13
CA PHE A 696 -29.38 12.73 -2.04
C PHE A 696 -30.54 13.63 -1.62
N ALA A 697 -30.69 13.89 -0.32
CA ALA A 697 -31.57 14.95 0.15
C ALA A 697 -30.92 16.32 -0.04
N LYS A 698 -31.73 17.32 -0.39
CA LYS A 698 -31.30 18.72 -0.50
C LYS A 698 -31.53 19.45 0.82
N TYR A 699 -30.47 19.72 1.56
CA TYR A 699 -30.53 20.48 2.81
C TYR A 699 -30.37 21.97 2.55
N ALA A 700 -31.25 22.79 3.13
CA ALA A 700 -31.19 24.25 3.03
C ALA A 700 -30.15 24.83 3.99
N ILE A 701 -29.20 25.59 3.45
CA ILE A 701 -28.09 26.21 4.18
C ILE A 701 -28.30 27.72 4.29
N ASP A 702 -28.46 28.19 5.52
CA ASP A 702 -28.57 29.62 5.85
C ASP A 702 -27.19 30.15 6.22
N LEU A 703 -26.50 30.73 5.23
CA LEU A 703 -25.16 31.29 5.40
C LEU A 703 -25.12 32.53 6.30
N SER A 704 -26.25 33.07 6.77
CA SER A 704 -26.27 34.19 7.71
C SER A 704 -26.08 33.78 9.18
N LYS A 705 -26.16 32.48 9.47
CA LYS A 705 -26.14 31.93 10.83
C LYS A 705 -24.75 31.61 11.37
#